data_AF-A0A9Q8LI05-F1
#
_entry.id   AF-A0A9Q8LI05-F1
#
_cell.length_a   1.000
_cell.length_b   1.000
_cell.length_c   1.000
_cell.angle_alpha   90.00
_cell.angle_beta   90.00
_cell.angle_gamma   90.00
#
_symmetry.space_group_name_H-M   'P 1'
#
loop_
_entity.id
_entity.type
_entity.pdbx_description
1 polymer ?
#
loop_
_entity_poly.entity_id
_entity_poly.type
_entity_poly.pdbx_seq_one_letter_code
_entity_poly.pdbx_strand_id
1 'polypeptide(L)'
;MHSSSPYAMCGEEWQPCAVTDTSMRKHKDSVPARLWRHLCDYLHGNTVKYKRLGPGRTSNIQSFPTPSGTKTRTDSKTAAYDGLRGLACLVVFNFHFLYPYTKTITHGYAVDTEDVNWRYPHQLPFLCLLVRGRAMVTLFFAISGYVLSYNFLASARGDLSLHGITRLASLTLRRWMRLFIPASFSMLLVCFATYLGAFDKGRQLAGTGLVTGAWEEHPPRFDTFAEQWEDFRKMWWSWSNLWEWRFYYGNYDPHTWTIPVELRGSMVLFMILLASLGLKQRWRFGLIALVMSYCFCTGKWHLATFIAGALIADFHLTWPRSDRTPSADPVDDEKDFDHPSKFPTFEVAQRRQRYLVTRRYSAILSKWFVFLLGLYILSFPDDKAEVTPGFVVLRRWTPPMYNYPHHFWHSFASIFIIWSVTTIPTVREILNWPFPQYLGKTSYGFYLVHGPLLHSLGFALQPKIFAALGHETVTRWCFGLLVGWVIMLGVSIGVAHLFWKFVDVPLVKLTKRIEKVASRERGDRGGVALAGRNNTNMASRNNKKDMLTYGATVETVVSLQRDLARKYRNVGPQVNDIWRGFTPKQRETAMKEATGDGMVLKHSRDPSMGDLFHFISEYNLRDMTADPEHFLDMLRFCAETDLTDQVGMRDGPYIMWSMETHRFRGRPGDDGRDDFMIFLSGENYGKPMRSTDPNANFLQENPVLANSGICFPAATGQLILLRQNLFFQYFNHLIEEVLELGSSTRIREPPSKTRSTTSTLTNAMSVMRLQPPPLKLTLSDVLVQALEQKLSLEEYLDVLRTEPQVLNSAVQSMYYSRPELVPDEKGRILPALTDEYISMALFDTVTGAVQAIAYWQYIFRLLQKLDDLDDKFKRPFILDELANACHLEYRRAQKAFRRQMSSPSAFTVKRFRHISTTQDLGVPKIAIKGRPSDYTVSDPQVHYILQLCHPDTTPKQAVEWIQKLDAHNAKFAGDHARLLEDEMTALGGLAVIVSFIQAMSTTISLNPSGKQAQRFVSRSAKLVEELNRLKSQADFGDHVIPMYNILEPGVATAALQALNDFVVHTTGEKLGLLYHDLSEDSLADLEESYLQAKAKAVAAEQATTYVPFPTLSQSTGAGIIHPTTNIKAKTRGTPRELDITAPPKEPPTPATPPPKLRVKASTAAVFNTIFSTSEAKGFVAWSDFEAALADLAFSVTPRAGSIFTFIPPGAIGSGRPINFHRPHKSGRAVIEGHILPIFKHRLNSRYGWTSDTFEIV
;
A
#
# COMPACT_ATOMS: atom_id res chain seq x y z
N MET A 1 -58.75 -17.94 -45.41
CA MET A 1 -59.09 -19.34 -45.73
C MET A 1 -59.03 -20.14 -44.43
N HIS A 2 -60.19 -20.65 -44.01
CA HIS A 2 -60.55 -21.74 -43.07
C HIS A 2 -59.66 -22.00 -41.84
N SER A 3 -60.12 -21.63 -40.63
CA SER A 3 -60.95 -22.40 -39.66
C SER A 3 -60.11 -23.42 -38.87
N SER A 4 -60.16 -23.55 -37.54
CA SER A 4 -61.36 -23.74 -36.71
C SER A 4 -61.02 -23.57 -35.22
N SER A 5 -61.94 -22.96 -34.46
CA SER A 5 -62.12 -23.19 -33.02
C SER A 5 -62.77 -24.57 -32.81
N PRO A 6 -62.57 -25.25 -31.67
CA PRO A 6 -63.74 -25.42 -30.80
C PRO A 6 -63.41 -25.48 -29.29
N TYR A 7 -64.16 -24.70 -28.48
CA TYR A 7 -65.09 -25.14 -27.42
C TYR A 7 -65.23 -24.11 -26.29
N ALA A 8 -66.49 -23.80 -26.01
CA ALA A 8 -67.00 -22.98 -24.92
C ALA A 8 -68.03 -23.81 -24.11
N MET A 9 -68.21 -23.39 -22.84
CA MET A 9 -69.39 -23.52 -21.96
C MET A 9 -69.68 -24.82 -21.19
N CYS A 10 -69.57 -24.71 -19.85
CA CYS A 10 -70.59 -24.99 -18.82
C CYS A 10 -70.01 -24.39 -17.50
N GLY A 11 -70.56 -23.46 -16.72
CA GLY A 11 -71.95 -23.06 -16.50
C GLY A 11 -72.43 -23.61 -15.14
N GLU A 12 -72.24 -22.87 -14.03
CA GLU A 12 -73.24 -22.59 -12.96
C GLU A 12 -72.61 -22.06 -11.64
N GLU A 13 -73.07 -20.85 -11.30
CA GLU A 13 -73.39 -20.25 -10.01
C GLU A 13 -72.57 -20.57 -8.74
N TRP A 14 -72.02 -19.53 -8.10
CA TRP A 14 -72.27 -19.26 -6.68
C TRP A 14 -72.13 -17.75 -6.41
N GLN A 15 -73.25 -17.11 -6.09
CA GLN A 15 -73.39 -15.75 -5.57
C GLN A 15 -74.36 -15.82 -4.35
N PRO A 16 -74.40 -14.82 -3.47
CA PRO A 16 -73.69 -14.79 -2.19
C PRO A 16 -74.62 -14.91 -0.98
N CYS A 17 -74.08 -15.29 0.19
CA CYS A 17 -74.77 -15.06 1.46
C CYS A 17 -74.19 -13.84 2.16
N ALA A 18 -75.00 -12.79 2.17
CA ALA A 18 -74.86 -11.63 3.03
C ALA A 18 -74.95 -12.03 4.51
N VAL A 19 -74.16 -11.38 5.36
CA VAL A 19 -74.54 -11.11 6.74
C VAL A 19 -74.50 -9.60 6.91
N THR A 20 -75.70 -9.04 6.86
CA THR A 20 -76.03 -7.73 7.41
C THR A 20 -75.85 -7.77 8.93
N ASP A 21 -75.25 -6.73 9.50
CA ASP A 21 -75.76 -6.25 10.78
C ASP A 21 -75.70 -4.72 10.84
N THR A 22 -76.89 -4.15 10.97
CA THR A 22 -77.17 -2.76 11.31
C THR A 22 -77.99 -2.82 12.59
N SER A 23 -77.40 -2.54 13.75
CA SER A 23 -78.12 -1.88 14.84
C SER A 23 -77.20 -1.21 15.89
N MET A 24 -77.65 -0.02 16.28
CA MET A 24 -77.46 0.67 17.57
C MET A 24 -76.15 1.40 17.95
N ARG A 25 -76.27 2.71 17.73
CA ARG A 25 -75.69 3.89 18.40
C ARG A 25 -75.46 3.81 19.93
N LYS A 26 -74.44 4.61 20.31
CA LYS A 26 -74.13 5.31 21.59
C LYS A 26 -73.43 4.50 22.69
N HIS A 27 -72.13 4.72 22.82
CA HIS A 27 -71.56 5.31 24.05
C HIS A 27 -70.26 6.08 23.77
N LYS A 28 -70.18 7.24 24.41
CA LYS A 28 -69.05 8.18 24.45
C LYS A 28 -67.88 7.58 25.23
N ASP A 29 -66.71 8.17 24.96
CA ASP A 29 -65.50 8.25 25.80
C ASP A 29 -64.42 7.14 25.68
N SER A 30 -63.32 7.56 25.05
CA SER A 30 -61.94 7.57 25.58
C SER A 30 -60.85 6.72 24.88
N VAL A 31 -59.68 7.37 24.76
CA VAL A 31 -58.32 6.83 24.54
C VAL A 31 -57.92 6.47 23.09
N PRO A 32 -57.60 7.47 22.23
CA PRO A 32 -56.24 7.45 21.65
C PRO A 32 -55.58 8.84 21.43
N ALA A 33 -55.98 9.88 22.18
CA ALA A 33 -55.39 11.23 22.05
C ALA A 33 -54.18 11.50 22.98
N ARG A 34 -53.76 10.53 23.81
CA ARG A 34 -52.58 10.64 24.70
C ARG A 34 -51.33 9.95 24.15
N LEU A 35 -51.49 8.89 23.36
CA LEU A 35 -50.35 8.18 22.76
C LEU A 35 -49.69 9.00 21.64
N TRP A 36 -50.50 9.76 20.87
CA TRP A 36 -50.01 10.62 19.80
C TRP A 36 -49.31 11.89 20.34
N ARG A 37 -49.76 12.44 21.47
CA ARG A 37 -49.10 13.60 22.11
C ARG A 37 -47.75 13.21 22.74
N HIS A 38 -47.65 12.06 23.39
CA HIS A 38 -46.36 11.62 23.94
C HIS A 38 -45.32 11.28 22.87
N LEU A 39 -45.73 10.77 21.71
CA LEU A 39 -44.79 10.54 20.59
C LEU A 39 -44.36 11.84 19.90
N CYS A 40 -45.26 12.84 19.81
CA CYS A 40 -44.91 14.15 19.25
C CYS A 40 -44.03 15.00 20.19
N ASP A 41 -44.25 14.91 21.51
CA ASP A 41 -43.43 15.61 22.52
C ASP A 41 -42.04 14.97 22.66
N TYR A 42 -41.91 13.66 22.44
CA TYR A 42 -40.61 12.98 22.42
C TYR A 42 -39.76 13.31 21.18
N LEU A 43 -40.40 13.68 20.05
CA LEU A 43 -39.71 13.96 18.79
C LEU A 43 -39.43 15.47 18.55
N HIS A 44 -40.03 16.38 19.32
CA HIS A 44 -39.78 17.83 19.22
C HIS A 44 -38.83 18.40 20.29
N GLY A 45 -38.31 17.57 21.21
CA GLY A 45 -37.56 18.03 22.39
C GLY A 45 -36.06 18.31 22.23
N ASN A 46 -35.41 18.09 21.07
CA ASN A 46 -33.97 18.32 20.92
C ASN A 46 -33.60 19.13 19.67
N THR A 47 -33.94 20.42 19.70
CA THR A 47 -33.26 21.45 18.91
C THR A 47 -32.88 22.62 19.80
N VAL A 48 -31.67 22.64 20.38
CA VAL A 48 -31.14 23.89 20.95
C VAL A 48 -29.63 24.05 20.70
N LYS A 49 -29.37 24.98 19.77
CA LYS A 49 -28.46 26.14 19.84
C LYS A 49 -27.14 25.97 20.61
N TYR A 50 -26.05 26.12 19.86
CA TYR A 50 -24.75 26.57 20.38
C TYR A 50 -24.88 27.96 21.04
N LYS A 51 -24.47 28.07 22.31
CA LYS A 51 -24.03 29.34 22.91
C LYS A 51 -22.86 29.08 23.84
N ARG A 52 -21.77 29.85 23.66
CA ARG A 52 -20.56 29.86 24.50
C ARG A 52 -20.91 30.05 25.98
N LEU A 53 -20.16 29.38 26.87
CA LEU A 53 -19.48 29.95 28.04
C LEU A 53 -18.62 28.86 28.73
N GLY A 54 -17.48 29.27 29.31
CA GLY A 54 -16.47 28.39 29.91
C GLY A 54 -16.75 28.00 31.38
N PRO A 55 -15.70 27.77 32.20
CA PRO A 55 -15.36 26.46 32.75
C PRO A 55 -15.79 26.27 34.22
N GLY A 56 -16.06 25.02 34.63
CA GLY A 56 -16.31 24.71 36.05
C GLY A 56 -16.65 23.25 36.37
N ARG A 57 -15.66 22.56 36.97
CA ARG A 57 -15.73 21.59 38.08
C ARG A 57 -16.78 20.45 38.11
N THR A 58 -16.23 19.23 38.01
CA THR A 58 -16.47 18.02 38.86
C THR A 58 -17.88 17.48 39.07
N SER A 59 -18.11 16.22 38.69
CA SER A 59 -18.08 15.07 39.62
C SER A 59 -18.49 13.75 38.93
N ASN A 60 -17.95 12.66 39.49
CA ASN A 60 -18.00 11.26 39.06
C ASN A 60 -19.40 10.71 38.74
N ILE A 61 -19.52 10.02 37.60
CA ILE A 61 -20.47 8.91 37.43
C ILE A 61 -19.76 7.76 36.70
N GLN A 62 -19.79 6.58 37.33
CA GLN A 62 -19.20 5.32 36.90
C GLN A 62 -19.60 4.95 35.46
N SER A 63 -18.61 4.68 34.62
CA SER A 63 -18.79 4.24 33.23
C SER A 63 -19.08 2.73 33.15
N PHE A 64 -20.20 2.39 32.52
CA PHE A 64 -20.49 1.06 32.00
C PHE A 64 -19.45 0.63 30.95
N PRO A 65 -19.18 -0.68 30.78
CA PRO A 65 -18.20 -1.17 29.80
C PRO A 65 -18.70 -0.92 28.38
N THR A 66 -17.95 -0.15 27.60
CA THR A 66 -18.18 0.05 26.17
C THR A 66 -17.77 -1.20 25.38
N PRO A 67 -18.61 -1.69 24.45
CA PRO A 67 -18.29 -2.84 23.62
C PRO A 67 -17.15 -2.51 22.63
N SER A 68 -16.21 -3.44 22.54
CA SER A 68 -15.01 -3.42 21.69
C SER A 68 -15.25 -2.92 20.26
N GLY A 69 -14.40 -1.99 19.83
CA GLY A 69 -14.47 -1.28 18.55
C GLY A 69 -14.53 -2.17 17.30
N THR A 70 -15.57 -1.95 16.51
CA THR A 70 -15.70 -2.37 15.12
C THR A 70 -14.71 -1.59 14.26
N LYS A 71 -13.77 -2.31 13.62
CA LYS A 71 -12.87 -1.78 12.58
C LYS A 71 -13.68 -1.04 11.50
N THR A 72 -13.46 0.25 11.31
CA THR A 72 -14.01 0.99 10.17
C THR A 72 -13.43 0.44 8.88
N ARG A 73 -14.29 -0.21 8.09
CA ARG A 73 -13.98 -0.84 6.81
C ARG A 73 -13.60 0.24 5.79
N THR A 74 -12.45 0.14 5.14
CA THR A 74 -12.11 0.97 3.98
C THR A 74 -13.08 0.62 2.83
N ASP A 75 -14.12 1.43 2.66
CA ASP A 75 -15.21 1.11 1.73
C ASP A 75 -14.78 1.29 0.27
N SER A 76 -14.68 0.17 -0.47
CA SER A 76 -14.60 0.17 -1.93
C SER A 76 -15.70 1.05 -2.53
N LYS A 77 -15.40 1.81 -3.60
CA LYS A 77 -16.39 2.65 -4.30
C LYS A 77 -17.59 1.84 -4.82
N THR A 78 -17.43 0.54 -5.04
CA THR A 78 -18.51 -0.37 -5.44
C THR A 78 -19.29 -0.96 -4.27
N ALA A 79 -18.84 -0.79 -3.02
CA ALA A 79 -19.46 -1.41 -1.86
C ALA A 79 -20.92 -0.98 -1.65
N ALA A 80 -21.23 0.30 -1.90
CA ALA A 80 -22.61 0.79 -1.79
C ALA A 80 -23.56 0.10 -2.79
N TYR A 81 -23.07 -0.30 -3.98
CA TYR A 81 -23.87 -1.06 -4.94
C TYR A 81 -24.06 -2.52 -4.52
N ASP A 82 -23.10 -3.13 -3.80
CA ASP A 82 -23.32 -4.45 -3.18
C ASP A 82 -24.40 -4.37 -2.09
N GLY A 83 -24.42 -3.29 -1.30
CA GLY A 83 -25.48 -3.03 -0.31
C GLY A 83 -26.85 -2.81 -0.94
N LEU A 84 -26.90 -2.03 -2.04
CA LEU A 84 -28.13 -1.80 -2.81
C LEU A 84 -28.67 -3.10 -3.43
N ARG A 85 -27.78 -3.95 -3.97
CA ARG A 85 -28.13 -5.28 -4.47
C ARG A 85 -28.76 -6.14 -3.37
N GLY A 86 -28.20 -6.11 -2.16
CA GLY A 86 -28.74 -6.83 -1.01
C GLY A 86 -30.16 -6.39 -0.65
N LEU A 87 -30.42 -5.08 -0.60
CA LEU A 87 -31.75 -4.54 -0.32
C LEU A 87 -32.76 -4.86 -1.42
N ALA A 88 -32.33 -4.77 -2.69
CA ALA A 88 -33.15 -5.15 -3.84
C ALA A 88 -33.58 -6.63 -3.79
N CYS A 89 -32.70 -7.56 -3.35
CA CYS A 89 -33.06 -8.96 -3.20
C CYS A 89 -34.11 -9.18 -2.10
N LEU A 90 -34.08 -8.42 -1.01
CA LEU A 90 -35.11 -8.45 0.02
C LEU A 90 -36.48 -8.02 -0.52
N VAL A 91 -36.51 -6.99 -1.36
CA VAL A 91 -37.74 -6.54 -2.02
C VAL A 91 -38.27 -7.61 -3.00
N VAL A 92 -37.40 -8.28 -3.76
CA VAL A 92 -37.80 -9.39 -4.64
C VAL A 92 -38.39 -10.55 -3.84
N PHE A 93 -37.80 -10.88 -2.69
CA PHE A 93 -38.37 -11.86 -1.77
C PHE A 93 -39.77 -11.45 -1.31
N ASN A 94 -39.96 -10.20 -0.87
CA ASN A 94 -41.27 -9.68 -0.44
C ASN A 94 -42.30 -9.79 -1.57
N PHE A 95 -41.89 -9.50 -2.81
CA PHE A 95 -42.74 -9.64 -3.97
C PHE A 95 -43.19 -11.10 -4.16
N HIS A 96 -42.25 -12.06 -4.28
CA HIS A 96 -42.60 -13.47 -4.50
C HIS A 96 -43.35 -14.09 -3.32
N PHE A 97 -43.10 -13.64 -2.08
CA PHE A 97 -43.89 -14.07 -0.93
C PHE A 97 -45.35 -13.59 -1.03
N LEU A 98 -45.59 -12.33 -1.39
CA LEU A 98 -46.93 -11.74 -1.43
C LEU A 98 -47.68 -12.01 -2.74
N TYR A 99 -46.99 -12.30 -3.85
CA TYR A 99 -47.54 -12.50 -5.18
C TYR A 99 -48.69 -13.54 -5.27
N PRO A 100 -48.61 -14.72 -4.61
CA PRO A 100 -49.71 -15.68 -4.61
C PRO A 100 -50.88 -15.28 -3.70
N TYR A 101 -50.65 -14.40 -2.71
CA TYR A 101 -51.67 -14.03 -1.73
C TYR A 101 -52.39 -12.72 -2.07
N THR A 102 -51.82 -11.82 -2.88
CA THR A 102 -52.50 -10.55 -3.20
C THR A 102 -52.04 -9.92 -4.51
N LYS A 103 -52.99 -9.39 -5.28
CA LYS A 103 -52.72 -8.58 -6.48
C LYS A 103 -52.40 -7.11 -6.16
N THR A 104 -52.54 -6.69 -4.90
CA THR A 104 -52.35 -5.28 -4.49
C THR A 104 -50.93 -4.75 -4.72
N ILE A 105 -49.93 -5.64 -4.78
CA ILE A 105 -48.53 -5.28 -4.94
C ILE A 105 -48.15 -4.88 -6.38
N THR A 106 -48.95 -5.23 -7.39
CA THR A 106 -48.73 -4.84 -8.80
C THR A 106 -49.49 -3.57 -9.19
N HIS A 107 -50.57 -3.25 -8.49
CA HIS A 107 -51.46 -2.13 -8.78
C HIS A 107 -50.93 -0.78 -8.24
N GLY A 108 -51.37 0.31 -8.86
CA GLY A 108 -51.17 1.66 -8.36
C GLY A 108 -52.15 2.05 -7.25
N TYR A 109 -51.81 3.10 -6.50
CA TYR A 109 -52.70 3.65 -5.47
C TYR A 109 -53.94 4.30 -6.09
N ALA A 110 -55.11 4.11 -5.47
CA ALA A 110 -56.38 4.74 -5.87
C ALA A 110 -56.84 4.40 -7.30
N VAL A 111 -56.60 3.16 -7.72
CA VAL A 111 -57.25 2.57 -8.89
C VAL A 111 -58.60 2.04 -8.44
N ASP A 112 -59.69 2.70 -8.78
CA ASP A 112 -61.04 2.21 -8.48
C ASP A 112 -61.46 1.26 -9.63
N THR A 113 -61.73 -0.02 -9.30
CA THR A 113 -62.36 -1.02 -10.22
C THR A 113 -63.74 -1.37 -9.69
N GLU A 114 -64.65 -1.82 -10.57
CA GLU A 114 -66.10 -1.93 -10.33
C GLU A 114 -66.49 -2.65 -9.02
N ASP A 115 -65.67 -3.56 -8.49
CA ASP A 115 -66.02 -4.36 -7.29
C ASP A 115 -65.11 -4.20 -6.05
N VAL A 116 -63.96 -3.49 -6.10
CA VAL A 116 -63.01 -3.41 -4.97
C VAL A 116 -62.25 -2.08 -4.91
N ASN A 117 -62.19 -1.48 -3.72
CA ASN A 117 -61.49 -0.21 -3.45
C ASN A 117 -60.01 -0.45 -3.08
N TRP A 118 -59.09 -0.17 -4.01
CA TRP A 118 -57.64 -0.43 -3.87
C TRP A 118 -56.87 0.79 -3.32
N ARG A 119 -57.17 1.16 -2.06
CA ARG A 119 -56.54 2.31 -1.37
C ARG A 119 -55.72 1.88 -0.18
N TYR A 120 -54.69 1.09 -0.43
CA TYR A 120 -53.78 0.63 0.63
C TYR A 120 -52.52 1.51 0.71
N PRO A 121 -52.02 1.83 1.92
CA PRO A 121 -50.83 2.67 2.09
C PRO A 121 -49.57 2.14 1.39
N HIS A 122 -49.42 0.81 1.25
CA HIS A 122 -48.26 0.22 0.57
C HIS A 122 -48.24 0.45 -0.94
N GLN A 123 -49.32 0.95 -1.54
CA GLN A 123 -49.38 1.25 -2.97
C GLN A 123 -48.90 2.67 -3.30
N LEU A 124 -48.71 3.52 -2.29
CA LEU A 124 -48.21 4.89 -2.47
C LEU A 124 -46.79 4.89 -3.07
N PRO A 125 -46.44 5.91 -3.87
CA PRO A 125 -45.08 6.10 -4.36
C PRO A 125 -44.07 6.04 -3.20
N PHE A 126 -42.85 5.58 -3.48
CA PHE A 126 -41.79 5.30 -2.50
C PHE A 126 -42.05 4.09 -1.59
N LEU A 127 -43.22 4.00 -0.95
CA LEU A 127 -43.57 2.88 -0.06
C LEU A 127 -43.77 1.57 -0.82
N CYS A 128 -44.37 1.65 -2.01
CA CYS A 128 -44.53 0.50 -2.91
C CYS A 128 -43.21 -0.16 -3.31
N LEU A 129 -42.08 0.57 -3.28
CA LEU A 129 -40.77 0.01 -3.60
C LEU A 129 -40.31 -1.06 -2.60
N LEU A 130 -40.94 -1.17 -1.42
CA LEU A 130 -40.67 -2.26 -0.47
C LEU A 130 -41.22 -3.62 -0.94
N VAL A 131 -42.16 -3.62 -1.89
CA VAL A 131 -42.84 -4.81 -2.41
C VAL A 131 -42.79 -4.92 -3.94
N ARG A 132 -42.31 -3.91 -4.66
CA ARG A 132 -42.28 -3.87 -6.14
C ARG A 132 -41.06 -4.61 -6.70
N GLY A 133 -41.13 -5.94 -6.79
CA GLY A 133 -40.03 -6.80 -7.23
C GLY A 133 -39.56 -6.57 -8.67
N ARG A 134 -40.47 -6.31 -9.62
CA ARG A 134 -40.12 -6.13 -11.05
C ARG A 134 -39.21 -4.91 -11.30
N ALA A 135 -39.38 -3.85 -10.52
CA ALA A 135 -38.53 -2.66 -10.56
C ALA A 135 -37.09 -2.93 -10.06
N MET A 136 -36.93 -3.90 -9.15
CA MET A 136 -35.61 -4.28 -8.64
C MET A 136 -34.79 -5.07 -9.68
N VAL A 137 -35.45 -5.75 -10.61
CA VAL A 137 -34.79 -6.49 -11.71
C VAL A 137 -34.05 -5.53 -12.64
N THR A 138 -34.66 -4.40 -13.02
CA THR A 138 -33.97 -3.38 -13.83
C THR A 138 -32.78 -2.77 -13.06
N LEU A 139 -32.92 -2.60 -11.74
CA LEU A 139 -31.84 -2.13 -10.89
C LEU A 139 -30.67 -3.12 -10.83
N PHE A 140 -30.92 -4.43 -10.80
CA PHE A 140 -29.85 -5.44 -10.89
C PHE A 140 -29.10 -5.36 -12.21
N PHE A 141 -29.81 -5.26 -13.33
CA PHE A 141 -29.18 -5.13 -14.65
C PHE A 141 -28.31 -3.86 -14.75
N ALA A 142 -28.80 -2.75 -14.20
CA ALA A 142 -28.07 -1.49 -14.18
C ALA A 142 -26.81 -1.59 -13.28
N ILE A 143 -26.93 -2.22 -12.10
CA ILE A 143 -25.82 -2.42 -11.16
C ILE A 143 -24.77 -3.32 -11.81
N SER A 144 -25.19 -4.42 -12.43
CA SER A 144 -24.33 -5.34 -13.16
C SER A 144 -23.55 -4.57 -14.23
N GLY A 145 -24.22 -3.80 -15.09
CA GLY A 145 -23.58 -2.96 -16.11
C GLY A 145 -22.55 -1.98 -15.55
N TYR A 146 -22.84 -1.32 -14.43
CA TYR A 146 -21.93 -0.38 -13.77
C TYR A 146 -20.68 -1.08 -13.19
N VAL A 147 -20.86 -2.14 -12.40
CA VAL A 147 -19.76 -2.81 -11.68
C VAL A 147 -18.77 -3.46 -12.64
N LEU A 148 -19.25 -4.02 -13.75
CA LEU A 148 -18.42 -4.66 -14.77
C LEU A 148 -17.58 -3.67 -15.56
N SER A 149 -18.18 -2.54 -15.94
CA SER A 149 -17.55 -1.51 -16.76
C SER A 149 -16.59 -0.63 -15.97
N TYR A 150 -16.91 -0.30 -14.70
CA TYR A 150 -16.11 0.63 -13.88
C TYR A 150 -14.63 0.24 -13.81
N ASN A 151 -14.37 -1.02 -13.48
CA ASN A 151 -13.01 -1.52 -13.33
C ASN A 151 -12.24 -1.60 -14.65
N PHE A 152 -12.94 -1.97 -15.74
CA PHE A 152 -12.36 -2.01 -17.08
C PHE A 152 -12.02 -0.60 -17.59
N LEU A 153 -12.97 0.33 -17.48
CA LEU A 153 -12.81 1.73 -17.89
C LEU A 153 -11.75 2.46 -17.06
N ALA A 154 -11.62 2.14 -15.77
CA ALA A 154 -10.55 2.64 -14.92
C ALA A 154 -9.17 2.14 -15.36
N SER A 155 -9.03 0.87 -15.74
CA SER A 155 -7.78 0.31 -16.28
C SER A 155 -7.44 0.81 -17.68
N ALA A 156 -8.46 1.10 -18.51
CA ALA A 156 -8.29 1.57 -19.89
C ALA A 156 -7.82 3.04 -20.01
N ARG A 157 -7.70 3.79 -18.90
CA ARG A 157 -7.15 5.16 -18.89
C ARG A 157 -5.63 5.23 -18.67
N GLY A 158 -4.96 4.11 -18.38
CA GLY A 158 -3.50 4.01 -18.28
C GLY A 158 -2.84 3.49 -19.57
N ASP A 159 -1.52 3.33 -19.55
CA ASP A 159 -0.66 3.17 -20.74
C ASP A 159 -0.55 1.75 -21.32
N LEU A 160 -1.58 0.89 -21.19
CA LEU A 160 -1.50 -0.47 -21.72
C LEU A 160 -2.89 -1.07 -22.08
N SER A 161 -3.36 -0.80 -23.29
CA SER A 161 -4.64 -1.32 -23.84
C SER A 161 -4.75 -2.86 -23.79
N LEU A 162 -3.62 -3.57 -23.84
CA LEU A 162 -3.54 -5.03 -23.79
C LEU A 162 -4.00 -5.64 -22.45
N HIS A 163 -3.74 -4.95 -21.33
CA HIS A 163 -4.16 -5.40 -20.00
C HIS A 163 -5.68 -5.31 -19.84
N GLY A 164 -6.28 -4.26 -20.39
CA GLY A 164 -7.74 -4.11 -20.47
C GLY A 164 -8.40 -5.27 -21.21
N ILE A 165 -7.89 -5.63 -22.40
CA ILE A 165 -8.41 -6.73 -23.22
C ILE A 165 -8.28 -8.09 -22.50
N THR A 166 -7.11 -8.36 -21.91
CA THR A 166 -6.87 -9.63 -21.20
C THR A 166 -7.79 -9.76 -19.98
N ARG A 167 -8.01 -8.66 -19.26
CA ARG A 167 -8.95 -8.60 -18.14
C ARG A 167 -10.40 -8.81 -18.59
N LEU A 168 -10.78 -8.25 -19.74
CA LEU A 168 -12.11 -8.42 -20.32
C LEU A 168 -12.35 -9.87 -20.73
N ALA A 169 -11.41 -10.51 -21.44
CA ALA A 169 -11.48 -11.92 -21.82
C ALA A 169 -11.63 -12.85 -20.59
N SER A 170 -10.85 -12.57 -19.56
CA SER A 170 -10.91 -13.23 -18.25
C SER A 170 -12.27 -13.03 -17.54
N LEU A 171 -12.84 -11.82 -17.59
CA LEU A 171 -14.18 -11.54 -17.07
C LEU A 171 -15.28 -12.29 -17.85
N THR A 172 -15.15 -12.38 -19.18
CA THR A 172 -16.07 -13.11 -20.06
C THR A 172 -16.18 -14.58 -19.68
N LEU A 173 -15.04 -15.27 -19.56
CA LEU A 173 -15.00 -16.71 -19.23
C LEU A 173 -15.53 -17.02 -17.82
N ARG A 174 -15.07 -16.27 -16.81
CA ARG A 174 -15.51 -16.48 -15.42
C ARG A 174 -17.00 -16.25 -15.22
N ARG A 175 -17.60 -15.37 -16.01
CA ARG A 175 -18.97 -14.93 -15.76
C ARG A 175 -20.00 -15.97 -16.14
N TRP A 176 -19.82 -16.68 -17.25
CA TRP A 176 -20.67 -17.81 -17.60
C TRP A 176 -20.69 -18.83 -16.45
N MET A 177 -19.50 -19.24 -15.97
CA MET A 177 -19.37 -20.20 -14.86
C MET A 177 -20.04 -19.70 -13.57
N ARG A 178 -19.82 -18.44 -13.19
CA ARG A 178 -20.35 -17.87 -11.94
C ARG A 178 -21.88 -17.75 -11.93
N LEU A 179 -22.49 -17.49 -13.09
CA LEU A 179 -23.93 -17.30 -13.22
C LEU A 179 -24.69 -18.62 -13.44
N PHE A 180 -24.15 -19.52 -14.26
CA PHE A 180 -24.85 -20.74 -14.67
C PHE A 180 -24.66 -21.89 -13.68
N ILE A 181 -23.46 -22.09 -13.12
CA ILE A 181 -23.18 -23.26 -12.30
C ILE A 181 -24.02 -23.25 -11.00
N PRO A 182 -24.05 -22.16 -10.21
CA PRO A 182 -24.84 -22.15 -8.98
C PRO A 182 -26.35 -22.23 -9.25
N ALA A 183 -26.83 -21.55 -10.30
CA ALA A 183 -28.23 -21.65 -10.72
C ALA A 183 -28.61 -23.07 -11.15
N SER A 184 -27.75 -23.74 -11.93
CA SER A 184 -27.95 -25.14 -12.33
C SER A 184 -27.97 -26.07 -11.12
N PHE A 185 -27.10 -25.84 -10.14
CA PHE A 185 -27.11 -26.61 -8.89
C PHE A 185 -28.40 -26.41 -8.09
N SER A 186 -28.91 -25.18 -8.00
CA SER A 186 -30.22 -24.90 -7.37
C SER A 186 -31.36 -25.66 -8.08
N MET A 187 -31.44 -25.54 -9.40
CA MET A 187 -32.49 -26.23 -10.17
C MET A 187 -32.36 -27.75 -10.14
N LEU A 188 -31.14 -28.30 -10.04
CA LEU A 188 -30.91 -29.72 -9.81
C LEU A 188 -31.48 -30.16 -8.45
N LEU A 189 -31.27 -29.37 -7.39
CA LEU A 189 -31.88 -29.64 -6.09
C LEU A 189 -33.42 -29.58 -6.17
N VAL A 190 -33.98 -28.65 -6.94
CA VAL A 190 -35.43 -28.61 -7.19
C VAL A 190 -35.90 -29.87 -7.93
N CYS A 191 -35.14 -30.36 -8.92
CA CYS A 191 -35.47 -31.59 -9.62
C CYS A 191 -35.53 -32.79 -8.67
N PHE A 192 -34.52 -32.96 -7.81
CA PHE A 192 -34.53 -33.98 -6.77
C PHE A 192 -35.69 -33.80 -5.78
N ALA A 193 -35.95 -32.58 -5.33
CA ALA A 193 -37.03 -32.28 -4.40
C ALA A 193 -38.43 -32.51 -5.01
N THR A 194 -38.59 -32.28 -6.31
CA THR A 194 -39.83 -32.54 -7.06
C THR A 194 -40.12 -34.03 -7.14
N TYR A 195 -39.10 -34.84 -7.43
CA TYR A 195 -39.23 -36.29 -7.42
C TYR A 195 -39.65 -36.83 -6.04
N LEU A 196 -39.09 -36.25 -4.96
CA LEU A 196 -39.45 -36.59 -3.57
C LEU A 196 -40.82 -36.05 -3.13
N GLY A 197 -41.55 -35.31 -3.98
CA GLY A 197 -42.89 -34.80 -3.68
C GLY A 197 -42.92 -33.53 -2.81
N ALA A 198 -41.81 -32.80 -2.68
CA ALA A 198 -41.74 -31.60 -1.84
C ALA A 198 -42.70 -30.46 -2.28
N PHE A 199 -43.09 -30.45 -3.57
CA PHE A 199 -43.98 -29.45 -4.16
C PHE A 199 -45.45 -29.90 -4.27
N ASP A 200 -45.78 -31.13 -3.86
CA ASP A 200 -47.14 -31.68 -3.99
C ASP A 200 -48.17 -30.89 -3.17
N LYS A 201 -47.78 -30.49 -1.95
CA LYS A 201 -48.62 -29.65 -1.09
C LYS A 201 -48.83 -28.25 -1.67
N GLY A 202 -47.83 -27.72 -2.38
CA GLY A 202 -47.95 -26.47 -3.14
C GLY A 202 -49.00 -26.59 -4.23
N ARG A 203 -48.96 -27.66 -5.04
CA ARG A 203 -49.96 -27.91 -6.08
C ARG A 203 -51.39 -28.06 -5.54
N GLN A 204 -51.55 -28.72 -4.39
CA GLN A 204 -52.86 -28.84 -3.73
C GLN A 204 -53.40 -27.49 -3.25
N LEU A 205 -52.53 -26.55 -2.87
CA LEU A 205 -52.92 -25.23 -2.38
C LEU A 205 -53.61 -24.38 -3.46
N ALA A 206 -53.22 -24.53 -4.73
CA ALA A 206 -53.74 -23.76 -5.87
C ALA A 206 -55.29 -23.79 -5.98
N GLY A 207 -55.92 -24.88 -5.51
CA GLY A 207 -57.38 -25.07 -5.58
C GLY A 207 -58.17 -24.63 -4.34
N THR A 208 -57.52 -24.13 -3.28
CA THR A 208 -58.15 -23.96 -1.95
C THR A 208 -58.72 -22.57 -1.65
N GLY A 209 -58.77 -21.66 -2.64
CA GLY A 209 -59.29 -20.30 -2.47
C GLY A 209 -58.43 -19.34 -1.62
N LEU A 210 -57.43 -19.85 -0.88
CA LEU A 210 -56.43 -19.07 -0.14
C LEU A 210 -55.43 -18.33 -1.05
N VAL A 211 -55.37 -18.68 -2.33
CA VAL A 211 -54.53 -18.05 -3.34
C VAL A 211 -55.37 -17.00 -4.08
N THR A 212 -55.37 -15.77 -3.57
CA THR A 212 -56.10 -14.64 -4.16
C THR A 212 -55.25 -13.82 -5.14
N GLY A 213 -53.95 -14.14 -5.25
CA GLY A 213 -52.97 -13.49 -6.10
C GLY A 213 -52.77 -14.15 -7.46
N ALA A 214 -51.54 -14.14 -7.96
CA ALA A 214 -51.15 -14.81 -9.20
C ALA A 214 -50.33 -16.07 -8.88
N TRP A 215 -50.61 -17.16 -9.59
CA TRP A 215 -49.99 -18.46 -9.38
C TRP A 215 -48.79 -18.68 -10.33
N GLU A 216 -47.67 -19.15 -9.79
CA GLU A 216 -46.51 -19.57 -10.58
C GLU A 216 -46.51 -21.10 -10.70
N GLU A 217 -46.30 -21.62 -11.92
CA GLU A 217 -46.37 -23.06 -12.22
C GLU A 217 -45.19 -23.83 -11.60
N HIS A 218 -45.45 -25.08 -11.18
CA HIS A 218 -44.47 -26.00 -10.59
C HIS A 218 -44.07 -27.10 -11.59
N PRO A 219 -42.87 -27.70 -11.45
CA PRO A 219 -42.47 -28.78 -12.34
C PRO A 219 -43.38 -30.01 -12.15
N PRO A 220 -43.77 -30.70 -13.23
CA PRO A 220 -44.52 -31.94 -13.13
C PRO A 220 -43.72 -33.00 -12.37
N ARG A 221 -44.41 -33.82 -11.56
CA ARG A 221 -43.80 -34.98 -10.90
C ARG A 221 -44.09 -36.21 -11.74
N PHE A 222 -43.03 -36.93 -12.09
CA PHE A 222 -43.12 -38.20 -12.82
C PHE A 222 -42.90 -39.39 -11.88
N ASP A 223 -43.36 -40.56 -12.31
CA ASP A 223 -43.28 -41.80 -11.53
C ASP A 223 -41.84 -42.34 -11.43
N THR A 224 -41.03 -42.10 -12.48
CA THR A 224 -39.62 -42.51 -12.51
C THR A 224 -38.67 -41.31 -12.47
N PHE A 225 -37.52 -41.49 -11.81
CA PHE A 225 -36.48 -40.45 -11.78
C PHE A 225 -35.87 -40.19 -13.18
N ALA A 226 -35.86 -41.20 -14.05
CA ALA A 226 -35.36 -41.07 -15.42
C ALA A 226 -36.20 -40.09 -16.25
N GLU A 227 -37.52 -40.16 -16.13
CA GLU A 227 -38.44 -39.20 -16.78
C GLU A 227 -38.29 -37.79 -16.20
N GLN A 228 -38.15 -37.67 -14.88
CA GLN A 228 -37.89 -36.38 -14.23
C GLN A 228 -36.56 -35.76 -14.70
N TRP A 229 -35.51 -36.57 -14.82
CA TRP A 229 -34.21 -36.11 -15.31
C TRP A 229 -34.29 -35.66 -16.78
N GLU A 230 -35.04 -36.38 -17.61
CA GLU A 230 -35.20 -36.03 -19.02
C GLU A 230 -35.98 -34.73 -19.21
N ASP A 231 -37.04 -34.51 -18.43
CA ASP A 231 -37.78 -33.24 -18.40
C ASP A 231 -36.88 -32.08 -17.95
N PHE A 232 -36.13 -32.26 -16.85
CA PHE A 232 -35.15 -31.29 -16.38
C PHE A 232 -34.09 -30.97 -17.45
N ARG A 233 -33.57 -31.99 -18.14
CA ARG A 233 -32.55 -31.83 -19.20
C ARG A 233 -33.09 -31.02 -20.38
N LYS A 234 -34.32 -31.26 -20.83
CA LYS A 234 -34.99 -30.48 -21.90
C LYS A 234 -35.18 -29.03 -21.48
N MET A 235 -35.66 -28.80 -20.25
CA MET A 235 -35.79 -27.47 -19.68
C MET A 235 -34.43 -26.76 -19.60
N TRP A 236 -33.39 -27.45 -19.12
CA TRP A 236 -32.05 -26.88 -18.91
C TRP A 236 -31.41 -26.48 -20.23
N TRP A 237 -31.57 -27.30 -21.27
CA TRP A 237 -31.10 -26.98 -22.61
C TRP A 237 -31.78 -25.73 -23.18
N SER A 238 -33.10 -25.62 -22.98
CA SER A 238 -33.90 -24.48 -23.45
C SER A 238 -33.56 -23.19 -22.67
N TRP A 239 -33.43 -23.30 -21.35
CA TRP A 239 -33.06 -22.20 -20.46
C TRP A 239 -31.62 -21.71 -20.71
N SER A 240 -30.69 -22.62 -21.00
CA SER A 240 -29.28 -22.27 -21.19
C SER A 240 -28.95 -21.71 -22.59
N ASN A 241 -29.91 -21.71 -23.51
CA ASN A 241 -29.73 -21.20 -24.86
C ASN A 241 -29.52 -19.67 -24.87
N LEU A 242 -28.33 -19.24 -25.29
CA LEU A 242 -27.96 -17.82 -25.35
C LEU A 242 -28.40 -17.12 -26.65
N TRP A 243 -28.79 -17.89 -27.67
CA TRP A 243 -29.13 -17.40 -29.00
C TRP A 243 -30.60 -17.09 -29.15
N GLU A 244 -31.45 -17.70 -28.31
CA GLU A 244 -32.85 -17.35 -28.19
C GLU A 244 -32.94 -15.98 -27.51
N TRP A 245 -33.58 -14.98 -28.14
CA TRP A 245 -33.70 -13.61 -27.61
C TRP A 245 -35.02 -13.38 -26.86
N ARG A 246 -35.92 -14.36 -26.89
CA ARG A 246 -37.14 -14.36 -26.06
C ARG A 246 -36.77 -14.65 -24.60
N PHE A 247 -37.67 -14.25 -23.69
CA PHE A 247 -37.56 -14.62 -22.29
C PHE A 247 -38.14 -16.02 -22.10
N TYR A 248 -37.37 -16.91 -21.49
CA TYR A 248 -37.78 -18.26 -21.18
C TYR A 248 -37.94 -18.40 -19.67
N TYR A 249 -39.16 -18.75 -19.25
CA TYR A 249 -39.51 -19.00 -17.85
C TYR A 249 -39.64 -20.51 -17.68
N GLY A 250 -38.72 -21.12 -16.91
CA GLY A 250 -38.71 -22.56 -16.69
C GLY A 250 -39.52 -22.96 -15.46
N ASN A 251 -40.10 -24.15 -15.47
CA ASN A 251 -40.99 -24.61 -14.38
C ASN A 251 -40.23 -24.97 -13.09
N TYR A 252 -38.96 -25.38 -13.18
CA TYR A 252 -38.16 -25.73 -12.00
C TYR A 252 -37.74 -24.48 -11.20
N ASP A 253 -37.52 -23.37 -11.89
CA ASP A 253 -37.21 -22.11 -11.22
C ASP A 253 -37.53 -20.91 -12.14
N PRO A 254 -38.75 -20.35 -12.04
CA PRO A 254 -39.23 -19.33 -12.98
C PRO A 254 -38.39 -18.06 -12.96
N HIS A 255 -37.91 -17.63 -11.78
CA HIS A 255 -37.22 -16.34 -11.65
C HIS A 255 -35.82 -16.37 -12.25
N THR A 256 -35.19 -17.54 -12.42
CA THR A 256 -33.86 -17.68 -13.04
C THR A 256 -33.79 -17.27 -14.52
N TRP A 257 -34.91 -16.92 -15.17
CA TRP A 257 -34.95 -16.33 -16.52
C TRP A 257 -34.00 -15.13 -16.68
N THR A 258 -33.75 -14.39 -15.59
CA THR A 258 -32.85 -13.23 -15.58
C THR A 258 -31.39 -13.61 -15.81
N ILE A 259 -30.98 -14.85 -15.50
CA ILE A 259 -29.59 -15.30 -15.55
C ILE A 259 -29.06 -15.38 -17.00
N PRO A 260 -29.78 -16.02 -17.96
CA PRO A 260 -29.42 -15.92 -19.38
C PRO A 260 -29.50 -14.50 -19.94
N VAL A 261 -30.46 -13.67 -19.49
CA VAL A 261 -30.55 -12.25 -19.89
C VAL A 261 -29.32 -11.46 -19.43
N GLU A 262 -28.93 -11.64 -18.17
CA GLU A 262 -27.74 -11.06 -17.56
C GLU A 262 -26.50 -11.40 -18.38
N LEU A 263 -26.33 -12.67 -18.76
CA LEU A 263 -25.17 -13.07 -19.55
C LEU A 263 -25.18 -12.44 -20.95
N ARG A 264 -26.32 -12.48 -21.67
CA ARG A 264 -26.47 -11.87 -23.00
C ARG A 264 -26.17 -10.37 -22.97
N GLY A 265 -26.76 -9.63 -22.04
CA GLY A 265 -26.52 -8.19 -21.91
C GLY A 265 -25.08 -7.83 -21.62
N SER A 266 -24.35 -8.77 -21.04
CA SER A 266 -22.96 -8.59 -20.67
C SER A 266 -21.99 -8.88 -21.78
N MET A 267 -22.28 -9.85 -22.64
CA MET A 267 -21.53 -10.06 -23.87
C MET A 267 -21.65 -8.84 -24.78
N VAL A 268 -22.86 -8.30 -24.93
CA VAL A 268 -23.09 -7.04 -25.68
C VAL A 268 -22.29 -5.89 -25.06
N LEU A 269 -22.34 -5.72 -23.73
CA LEU A 269 -21.57 -4.69 -23.04
C LEU A 269 -20.05 -4.86 -23.25
N PHE A 270 -19.53 -6.09 -23.15
CA PHE A 270 -18.10 -6.36 -23.36
C PHE A 270 -17.68 -6.04 -24.79
N MET A 271 -18.51 -6.34 -25.79
CA MET A 271 -18.26 -5.97 -27.18
C MET A 271 -18.19 -4.44 -27.37
N ILE A 272 -19.11 -3.69 -26.75
CA ILE A 272 -19.10 -2.22 -26.80
C ILE A 272 -17.86 -1.65 -26.10
N LEU A 273 -17.50 -2.19 -24.94
CA LEU A 273 -16.31 -1.77 -24.20
C LEU A 273 -15.03 -2.04 -24.99
N LEU A 274 -14.93 -3.20 -25.65
CA LEU A 274 -13.83 -3.57 -26.54
C LEU A 274 -13.76 -2.62 -27.75
N ALA A 275 -14.89 -2.37 -28.43
CA ALA A 275 -14.97 -1.45 -29.56
C ALA A 275 -14.57 -0.01 -29.18
N SER A 276 -14.75 0.37 -27.92
CA SER A 276 -14.45 1.71 -27.42
C SER A 276 -13.02 1.94 -26.92
N LEU A 277 -12.16 0.91 -26.91
CA LEU A 277 -10.80 0.96 -26.33
C LEU A 277 -9.88 2.01 -26.95
N GLY A 278 -10.03 2.28 -28.25
CA GLY A 278 -9.22 3.26 -28.98
C GLY A 278 -9.81 4.66 -29.04
N LEU A 279 -11.03 4.86 -28.53
CA LEU A 279 -11.74 6.14 -28.66
C LEU A 279 -11.39 7.09 -27.51
N LYS A 280 -11.20 8.38 -27.83
CA LYS A 280 -11.13 9.42 -26.79
C LYS A 280 -12.42 9.41 -25.97
N GLN A 281 -12.32 9.76 -24.69
CA GLN A 281 -13.41 9.74 -23.71
C GLN A 281 -14.75 10.34 -24.22
N ARG A 282 -14.72 11.48 -24.91
CA ARG A 282 -15.94 12.13 -25.44
C ARG A 282 -16.63 11.29 -26.52
N TRP A 283 -15.84 10.68 -27.41
CA TRP A 283 -16.32 9.79 -28.48
C TRP A 283 -16.81 8.46 -27.93
N ARG A 284 -16.11 7.90 -26.92
CA ARG A 284 -16.58 6.70 -26.22
C ARG A 284 -17.93 6.95 -25.52
N PHE A 285 -18.05 8.06 -24.77
CA PHE A 285 -19.29 8.43 -24.12
C PHE A 285 -20.42 8.61 -25.15
N GLY A 286 -20.14 9.28 -26.28
CA GLY A 286 -21.07 9.42 -27.39
C GLY A 286 -21.52 8.08 -27.98
N LEU A 287 -20.58 7.15 -28.22
CA LEU A 287 -20.88 5.81 -28.71
C LEU A 287 -21.77 5.02 -27.75
N ILE A 288 -21.42 4.98 -26.46
CA ILE A 288 -22.20 4.28 -25.43
C ILE A 288 -23.62 4.88 -25.33
N ALA A 289 -23.74 6.21 -25.35
CA ALA A 289 -25.02 6.91 -25.33
C ALA A 289 -25.86 6.65 -26.58
N LEU A 290 -25.23 6.57 -27.76
CA LEU A 290 -25.89 6.26 -29.03
C LEU A 290 -26.47 4.84 -29.00
N VAL A 291 -25.68 3.85 -28.60
CA VAL A 291 -26.12 2.44 -28.53
C VAL A 291 -27.20 2.26 -27.46
N MET A 292 -27.08 2.95 -26.32
CA MET A 292 -28.13 2.98 -25.28
C MET A 292 -29.44 3.52 -25.85
N SER A 293 -29.40 4.66 -26.54
CA SER A 293 -30.58 5.27 -27.16
C SER A 293 -31.19 4.35 -28.22
N TYR A 294 -30.37 3.71 -29.05
CA TYR A 294 -30.84 2.71 -30.03
C TYR A 294 -31.55 1.52 -29.36
N CYS A 295 -30.99 0.99 -28.25
CA CYS A 295 -31.63 -0.09 -27.49
C CYS A 295 -32.96 0.36 -26.88
N PHE A 296 -33.04 1.60 -26.38
CA PHE A 296 -34.30 2.16 -25.91
C PHE A 296 -35.32 2.31 -27.04
N CYS A 297 -34.92 2.77 -28.23
CA CYS A 297 -35.77 2.95 -29.42
C CYS A 297 -36.24 1.63 -30.07
N THR A 298 -35.54 0.53 -29.83
CA THR A 298 -35.88 -0.80 -30.39
C THR A 298 -36.64 -1.69 -29.40
N GLY A 299 -37.00 -1.17 -28.22
CA GLY A 299 -37.73 -1.93 -27.20
C GLY A 299 -36.84 -2.88 -26.37
N LYS A 300 -35.52 -2.86 -26.55
CA LYS A 300 -34.54 -3.73 -25.86
C LYS A 300 -34.12 -3.13 -24.52
N TRP A 301 -35.09 -2.93 -23.62
CA TRP A 301 -34.90 -2.29 -22.30
C TRP A 301 -33.79 -2.91 -21.44
N HIS A 302 -33.66 -4.24 -21.46
CA HIS A 302 -32.67 -4.97 -20.66
C HIS A 302 -31.23 -4.64 -21.10
N LEU A 303 -30.98 -4.55 -22.41
CA LEU A 303 -29.68 -4.11 -22.95
C LEU A 303 -29.43 -2.63 -22.66
N ALA A 304 -30.45 -1.79 -22.87
CA ALA A 304 -30.35 -0.35 -22.61
C ALA A 304 -29.95 -0.06 -21.17
N THR A 305 -30.51 -0.80 -20.21
CA THR A 305 -30.22 -0.68 -18.78
C THR A 305 -28.79 -1.09 -18.42
N PHE A 306 -28.28 -2.19 -19.01
CA PHE A 306 -26.89 -2.62 -18.86
C PHE A 306 -25.90 -1.56 -19.39
N ILE A 307 -26.18 -1.01 -20.57
CA ILE A 307 -25.35 0.00 -21.22
C ILE A 307 -25.40 1.32 -20.44
N ALA A 308 -26.58 1.69 -19.90
CA ALA A 308 -26.72 2.87 -19.05
C ALA A 308 -25.85 2.80 -17.79
N GLY A 309 -25.75 1.63 -17.15
CA GLY A 309 -24.81 1.41 -16.04
C GLY A 309 -23.36 1.71 -16.43
N ALA A 310 -22.94 1.33 -17.65
CA ALA A 310 -21.61 1.63 -18.17
C ALA A 310 -21.39 3.10 -18.52
N LEU A 311 -22.42 3.78 -19.05
CA LEU A 311 -22.39 5.21 -19.32
C LEU A 311 -22.16 6.01 -18.02
N ILE A 312 -22.85 5.63 -16.94
CA ILE A 312 -22.69 6.25 -15.62
C ILE A 312 -21.30 5.95 -15.04
N ALA A 313 -20.79 4.73 -15.21
CA ALA A 313 -19.44 4.38 -14.77
C ALA A 313 -18.37 5.26 -15.46
N ASP A 314 -18.51 5.49 -16.77
CA ASP A 314 -17.61 6.35 -17.53
C ASP A 314 -17.70 7.83 -17.09
N PHE A 315 -18.93 8.29 -16.77
CA PHE A 315 -19.20 9.62 -16.22
C PHE A 315 -18.60 9.83 -14.81
N HIS A 316 -18.75 8.86 -13.90
CA HIS A 316 -18.19 8.94 -12.55
C HIS A 316 -16.66 8.95 -12.52
N LEU A 317 -16.02 8.38 -13.54
CA LEU A 317 -14.57 8.44 -13.67
C LEU A 317 -14.09 9.83 -14.16
N THR A 318 -14.90 10.61 -14.89
CA THR A 318 -14.51 11.96 -15.37
C THR A 318 -14.90 13.08 -14.42
N TRP A 319 -15.95 12.91 -13.60
CA TRP A 319 -16.49 13.97 -12.78
C TRP A 319 -15.49 14.45 -11.70
N PRO A 320 -15.01 15.72 -11.75
CA PRO A 320 -14.18 16.29 -10.68
C PRO A 320 -15.01 16.36 -9.41
N ARG A 321 -14.59 15.66 -8.35
CA ARG A 321 -15.32 15.68 -7.08
C ARG A 321 -15.23 17.08 -6.44
N SER A 322 -16.32 17.83 -6.49
CA SER A 322 -16.53 19.11 -5.79
C SER A 322 -16.67 18.96 -4.26
N ASP A 323 -16.39 17.78 -3.70
CA ASP A 323 -16.43 17.51 -2.25
C ASP A 323 -15.16 18.02 -1.52
N ARG A 324 -14.24 18.70 -2.22
CA ARG A 324 -13.37 19.67 -1.55
C ARG A 324 -14.28 20.82 -1.11
N THR A 325 -14.64 20.86 0.17
CA THR A 325 -14.78 22.16 0.82
C THR A 325 -13.54 22.96 0.42
N PRO A 326 -13.64 24.09 -0.29
CA PRO A 326 -12.54 25.00 -0.37
C PRO A 326 -12.28 25.39 1.08
N SER A 327 -11.20 24.83 1.64
CA SER A 327 -10.48 25.44 2.72
C SER A 327 -10.33 26.90 2.32
N ALA A 328 -10.87 27.78 3.14
CA ALA A 328 -10.61 29.20 3.02
C ALA A 328 -9.15 29.43 3.44
N ASP A 329 -8.22 28.99 2.59
CA ASP A 329 -6.85 29.47 2.62
C ASP A 329 -6.79 30.54 1.51
N PRO A 330 -6.53 31.81 1.85
CA PRO A 330 -6.25 32.81 0.84
C PRO A 330 -4.95 32.39 0.15
N VAL A 331 -5.05 31.97 -1.10
CA VAL A 331 -3.88 31.82 -1.97
C VAL A 331 -3.52 33.22 -2.42
N ASP A 332 -2.36 33.68 -1.98
CA ASP A 332 -1.66 34.83 -2.52
C ASP A 332 -1.44 34.61 -4.02
N ASP A 333 -2.23 35.33 -4.82
CA ASP A 333 -1.87 35.68 -6.19
C ASP A 333 -0.71 36.70 -6.11
N GLU A 334 0.51 36.22 -5.85
CA GLU A 334 1.73 37.03 -5.93
C GLU A 334 2.39 36.89 -7.32
N LYS A 335 1.61 37.19 -8.36
CA LYS A 335 2.11 37.46 -9.72
C LYS A 335 1.23 38.53 -10.38
N ASP A 336 1.28 39.73 -9.83
CA ASP A 336 1.17 41.02 -10.54
C ASP A 336 1.06 42.13 -9.50
N PHE A 337 2.20 42.70 -9.09
CA PHE A 337 2.23 43.99 -8.40
C PHE A 337 3.43 44.81 -8.87
N ASP A 338 3.34 45.24 -10.13
CA ASP A 338 3.84 46.55 -10.55
C ASP A 338 2.62 47.44 -10.83
N HIS A 339 1.89 47.84 -9.79
CA HIS A 339 1.08 49.07 -9.78
C HIS A 339 0.47 49.33 -8.40
N PRO A 340 0.66 50.52 -7.79
CA PRO A 340 -0.07 50.89 -6.59
C PRO A 340 -1.42 51.49 -6.98
N SER A 341 -2.54 50.78 -6.78
CA SER A 341 -3.84 51.40 -6.45
C SER A 341 -5.03 50.42 -6.38
N LYS A 342 -5.82 50.56 -5.31
CA LYS A 342 -7.21 50.09 -5.03
C LYS A 342 -7.38 48.73 -4.31
N PHE A 343 -7.58 48.82 -3.00
CA PHE A 343 -8.19 47.76 -2.17
C PHE A 343 -9.64 47.46 -2.61
N PRO A 344 -10.08 46.19 -2.67
CA PRO A 344 -11.47 45.86 -2.94
C PRO A 344 -12.36 46.17 -1.72
N THR A 345 -13.48 46.86 -1.95
CA THR A 345 -14.47 47.23 -0.92
C THR A 345 -15.18 46.00 -0.33
N PHE A 346 -15.45 46.06 0.99
CA PHE A 346 -16.06 45.01 1.83
C PHE A 346 -17.33 44.35 1.27
N GLU A 347 -18.11 45.07 0.44
CA GLU A 347 -19.35 44.57 -0.15
C GLU A 347 -19.16 43.48 -1.23
N VAL A 348 -18.05 43.51 -1.97
CA VAL A 348 -17.78 42.55 -3.08
C VAL A 348 -17.39 41.17 -2.54
N ALA A 349 -16.62 41.13 -1.44
CA ALA A 349 -16.23 39.89 -0.77
C ALA A 349 -17.44 39.17 -0.14
N GLN A 350 -18.38 39.93 0.45
CA GLN A 350 -19.59 39.36 1.07
C GLN A 350 -20.56 38.77 0.03
N ARG A 351 -20.67 39.39 -1.17
CA ARG A 351 -21.49 38.87 -2.29
C ARG A 351 -20.94 37.55 -2.84
N ARG A 352 -19.62 37.42 -2.96
CA ARG A 352 -18.93 36.20 -3.44
C ARG A 352 -19.11 35.03 -2.47
N GLN A 353 -19.06 35.28 -1.16
CA GLN A 353 -19.31 34.28 -0.12
C GLN A 353 -20.75 33.74 -0.18
N ARG A 354 -21.74 34.63 -0.31
CA ARG A 354 -23.16 34.24 -0.43
C ARG A 354 -23.43 33.43 -1.70
N TYR A 355 -22.87 33.83 -2.85
CA TYR A 355 -22.98 33.09 -4.11
C TYR A 355 -22.41 31.66 -4.03
N LEU A 356 -21.25 31.47 -3.39
CA LEU A 356 -20.63 30.15 -3.22
C LEU A 356 -21.44 29.23 -2.28
N VAL A 357 -22.01 29.79 -1.21
CA VAL A 357 -22.88 29.04 -0.29
C VAL A 357 -24.19 28.64 -0.98
N THR A 358 -24.86 29.57 -1.66
CA THR A 358 -26.09 29.29 -2.42
C THR A 358 -25.86 28.24 -3.51
N ARG A 359 -24.72 28.29 -4.21
CA ARG A 359 -24.35 27.28 -5.23
C ARG A 359 -24.11 25.88 -4.65
N ARG A 360 -23.65 25.77 -3.40
CA ARG A 360 -23.51 24.46 -2.73
C ARG A 360 -24.86 23.89 -2.32
N TYR A 361 -25.72 24.70 -1.72
CA TYR A 361 -27.06 24.26 -1.34
C TYR A 361 -27.89 23.88 -2.57
N SER A 362 -27.82 24.66 -3.66
CA SER A 362 -28.51 24.31 -4.90
C SER A 362 -27.98 23.01 -5.54
N ALA A 363 -26.66 22.73 -5.46
CA ALA A 363 -26.08 21.48 -5.93
C ALA A 363 -26.44 20.26 -5.06
N ILE A 364 -26.65 20.44 -3.76
CA ILE A 364 -27.13 19.38 -2.87
C ILE A 364 -28.61 19.11 -3.16
N LEU A 365 -29.43 20.16 -3.22
CA LEU A 365 -30.86 20.06 -3.53
C LEU A 365 -31.10 19.41 -4.90
N SER A 366 -30.32 19.74 -5.93
CA SER A 366 -30.47 19.13 -7.25
C SER A 366 -30.14 17.64 -7.26
N LYS A 367 -29.12 17.20 -6.51
CA LYS A 367 -28.81 15.76 -6.37
C LYS A 367 -29.94 14.99 -5.67
N TRP A 368 -30.46 15.53 -4.57
CA TRP A 368 -31.61 14.93 -3.87
C TRP A 368 -32.86 14.93 -4.73
N PHE A 369 -33.09 15.98 -5.52
CA PHE A 369 -34.19 16.03 -6.47
C PHE A 369 -34.08 14.91 -7.53
N VAL A 370 -32.90 14.69 -8.12
CA VAL A 370 -32.69 13.58 -9.07
C VAL A 370 -32.91 12.22 -8.42
N PHE A 371 -32.49 12.03 -7.16
CA PHE A 371 -32.71 10.79 -6.43
C PHE A 371 -34.19 10.53 -6.13
N LEU A 372 -34.91 11.54 -5.63
CA LEU A 372 -36.35 11.44 -5.35
C LEU A 372 -37.17 11.26 -6.62
N LEU A 373 -36.81 11.97 -7.70
CA LEU A 373 -37.41 11.78 -9.02
C LEU A 373 -37.17 10.37 -9.53
N GLY A 374 -35.95 9.84 -9.38
CA GLY A 374 -35.61 8.46 -9.72
C GLY A 374 -36.48 7.45 -8.97
N LEU A 375 -36.64 7.62 -7.65
CA LEU A 375 -37.49 6.74 -6.83
C LEU A 375 -38.98 6.85 -7.19
N TYR A 376 -39.44 8.05 -7.53
CA TYR A 376 -40.80 8.28 -7.99
C TYR A 376 -41.08 7.54 -9.31
N ILE A 377 -40.20 7.69 -10.32
CA ILE A 377 -40.34 7.00 -11.61
C ILE A 377 -40.18 5.48 -11.43
N LEU A 378 -39.29 5.03 -10.53
CA LEU A 378 -39.15 3.60 -10.19
C LEU A 378 -40.43 3.05 -9.54
N SER A 379 -41.23 3.92 -8.92
CA SER A 379 -42.54 3.60 -8.37
C SER A 379 -43.63 3.54 -9.45
N PHE A 380 -43.32 3.45 -10.75
CA PHE A 380 -44.32 3.22 -11.79
C PHE A 380 -45.04 1.88 -11.58
N PRO A 381 -46.39 1.84 -11.63
CA PRO A 381 -47.17 0.62 -11.38
C PRO A 381 -47.07 -0.39 -12.54
N ASP A 382 -47.16 -1.69 -12.21
CA ASP A 382 -47.03 -2.77 -13.19
C ASP A 382 -48.32 -2.91 -14.02
N ASP A 383 -49.45 -2.83 -13.32
CA ASP A 383 -50.81 -2.90 -13.87
C ASP A 383 -51.55 -1.57 -13.66
N LYS A 384 -52.52 -1.27 -14.53
CA LYS A 384 -53.45 -0.12 -14.39
C LYS A 384 -52.78 1.26 -14.29
N ALA A 385 -51.61 1.42 -14.90
CA ALA A 385 -50.88 2.70 -14.94
C ALA A 385 -51.65 3.82 -15.65
N GLU A 386 -52.55 3.46 -16.57
CA GLU A 386 -53.43 4.37 -17.32
C GLU A 386 -54.42 5.14 -16.45
N VAL A 387 -54.78 4.59 -15.29
CA VAL A 387 -55.77 5.18 -14.36
C VAL A 387 -55.15 5.55 -13.00
N THR A 388 -53.86 5.25 -12.79
CA THR A 388 -53.19 5.55 -11.52
C THR A 388 -52.81 7.04 -11.43
N PRO A 389 -53.32 7.79 -10.45
CA PRO A 389 -52.95 9.19 -10.24
C PRO A 389 -51.43 9.39 -10.11
N GLY A 390 -50.90 10.41 -10.79
CA GLY A 390 -49.47 10.72 -10.82
C GLY A 390 -48.65 9.98 -11.90
N PHE A 391 -49.14 8.85 -12.43
CA PHE A 391 -48.44 8.06 -13.46
C PHE A 391 -49.11 8.08 -14.84
N VAL A 392 -50.32 8.61 -14.96
CA VAL A 392 -51.06 8.73 -16.23
C VAL A 392 -50.25 9.46 -17.32
N VAL A 393 -49.56 10.55 -16.94
CA VAL A 393 -48.72 11.33 -17.87
C VAL A 393 -47.53 10.49 -18.36
N LEU A 394 -46.85 9.78 -17.46
CA LEU A 394 -45.74 8.89 -17.81
C LEU A 394 -46.23 7.76 -18.73
N ARG A 395 -47.43 7.19 -18.47
CA ARG A 395 -48.02 6.18 -19.35
C ARG A 395 -48.29 6.74 -20.76
N ARG A 396 -48.75 7.98 -20.88
CA ARG A 396 -48.98 8.64 -22.18
C ARG A 396 -47.70 8.90 -22.97
N TRP A 397 -46.57 9.11 -22.27
CA TRP A 397 -45.25 9.31 -22.88
C TRP A 397 -44.48 8.03 -23.13
N THR A 398 -45.03 6.87 -22.78
CA THR A 398 -44.40 5.58 -23.09
C THR A 398 -44.33 5.37 -24.60
N PRO A 399 -43.15 5.03 -25.17
CA PRO A 399 -43.03 4.73 -26.58
C PRO A 399 -43.87 3.50 -26.98
N PRO A 400 -44.51 3.50 -28.16
CA PRO A 400 -45.51 2.50 -28.55
C PRO A 400 -44.95 1.08 -28.72
N MET A 401 -43.63 0.92 -28.92
CA MET A 401 -43.02 -0.41 -29.02
C MET A 401 -42.92 -1.17 -27.69
N TYR A 402 -43.22 -0.53 -26.56
CA TYR A 402 -43.25 -1.18 -25.25
C TYR A 402 -44.66 -1.66 -24.90
N ASN A 403 -44.94 -2.94 -25.17
CA ASN A 403 -46.19 -3.60 -24.79
C ASN A 403 -46.45 -3.54 -23.27
N TYR A 404 -45.38 -3.55 -22.48
CA TYR A 404 -45.40 -3.40 -21.04
C TYR A 404 -44.68 -2.11 -20.62
N PRO A 405 -45.43 -1.02 -20.34
CA PRO A 405 -44.87 0.31 -20.08
C PRO A 405 -43.88 0.38 -18.91
N HIS A 406 -44.07 -0.46 -17.90
CA HIS A 406 -43.23 -0.49 -16.71
C HIS A 406 -41.77 -0.85 -17.06
N HIS A 407 -41.52 -1.68 -18.08
CA HIS A 407 -40.16 -2.01 -18.52
C HIS A 407 -39.36 -0.78 -18.94
N PHE A 408 -39.98 0.18 -19.63
CA PHE A 408 -39.31 1.41 -20.04
C PHE A 408 -39.00 2.31 -18.84
N TRP A 409 -40.01 2.60 -18.02
CA TRP A 409 -39.89 3.54 -16.90
C TRP A 409 -39.01 3.02 -15.77
N HIS A 410 -39.10 1.73 -15.42
CA HIS A 410 -38.20 1.12 -14.43
C HIS A 410 -36.75 1.11 -14.91
N SER A 411 -36.53 0.87 -16.21
CA SER A 411 -35.19 0.93 -16.82
C SER A 411 -34.63 2.35 -16.79
N PHE A 412 -35.44 3.34 -17.17
CA PHE A 412 -35.06 4.75 -17.15
C PHE A 412 -34.77 5.26 -15.72
N ALA A 413 -35.60 4.88 -14.75
CA ALA A 413 -35.42 5.23 -13.34
C ALA A 413 -34.11 4.68 -12.75
N SER A 414 -33.73 3.45 -13.10
CA SER A 414 -32.51 2.80 -12.61
C SER A 414 -31.24 3.61 -12.90
N ILE A 415 -31.22 4.39 -13.99
CA ILE A 415 -30.12 5.27 -14.40
C ILE A 415 -29.90 6.36 -13.34
N PHE A 416 -30.98 7.03 -12.91
CA PHE A 416 -30.91 8.09 -11.90
C PHE A 416 -30.53 7.54 -10.53
N ILE A 417 -31.03 6.35 -10.16
CA ILE A 417 -30.69 5.71 -8.89
C ILE A 417 -29.21 5.38 -8.82
N ILE A 418 -28.63 4.77 -9.86
CA ILE A 418 -27.21 4.40 -9.87
C ILE A 418 -26.31 5.63 -9.82
N TRP A 419 -26.65 6.69 -10.53
CA TRP A 419 -25.92 7.96 -10.44
C TRP A 419 -25.99 8.57 -9.03
N SER A 420 -27.16 8.52 -8.40
CA SER A 420 -27.40 9.13 -7.08
C SER A 420 -26.65 8.42 -5.94
N VAL A 421 -26.55 7.09 -5.99
CA VAL A 421 -25.97 6.25 -4.91
C VAL A 421 -24.53 6.63 -4.55
N THR A 422 -23.72 7.09 -5.51
CA THR A 422 -22.31 7.47 -5.25
C THR A 422 -22.08 8.98 -5.17
N THR A 423 -23.08 9.79 -5.53
CA THR A 423 -23.03 11.26 -5.52
C THR A 423 -23.64 11.87 -4.26
N ILE A 424 -24.49 11.12 -3.55
CA ILE A 424 -25.09 11.49 -2.26
C ILE A 424 -24.39 10.71 -1.12
N PRO A 425 -23.59 11.37 -0.26
CA PRO A 425 -22.85 10.71 0.82
C PRO A 425 -23.73 9.94 1.80
N THR A 426 -24.87 10.53 2.21
CA THR A 426 -25.79 9.92 3.19
C THR A 426 -26.35 8.59 2.70
N VAL A 427 -26.77 8.52 1.42
CA VAL A 427 -27.27 7.28 0.82
C VAL A 427 -26.17 6.23 0.73
N ARG A 428 -24.95 6.65 0.34
CA ARG A 428 -23.78 5.77 0.29
C ARG A 428 -23.45 5.17 1.67
N GLU A 429 -23.49 5.98 2.73
CA GLU A 429 -23.20 5.55 4.10
C GLU A 429 -24.23 4.55 4.62
N ILE A 430 -25.53 4.80 4.40
CA ILE A 430 -26.61 3.87 4.78
C ILE A 430 -26.41 2.52 4.07
N LEU A 431 -26.11 2.53 2.78
CA LEU A 431 -25.88 1.30 2.01
C LEU A 431 -24.58 0.58 2.42
N ASN A 432 -23.65 1.25 3.07
CA ASN A 432 -22.43 0.67 3.62
C ASN A 432 -22.59 0.12 5.05
N TRP A 433 -23.76 0.28 5.68
CA TRP A 433 -24.04 -0.31 6.99
C TRP A 433 -23.90 -1.85 6.99
N PRO A 434 -23.63 -2.47 8.14
CA PRO A 434 -23.39 -3.92 8.23
C PRO A 434 -24.54 -4.76 7.66
N PHE A 435 -25.79 -4.32 7.85
CA PHE A 435 -26.99 -5.06 7.42
C PHE A 435 -27.14 -5.13 5.88
N PRO A 436 -27.20 -4.01 5.11
CA PRO A 436 -27.24 -4.08 3.65
C PRO A 436 -26.02 -4.79 3.06
N GLN A 437 -24.84 -4.63 3.68
CA GLN A 437 -23.61 -5.29 3.23
C GLN A 437 -23.63 -6.81 3.45
N TYR A 438 -24.27 -7.28 4.53
CA TYR A 438 -24.47 -8.71 4.76
C TYR A 438 -25.42 -9.28 3.70
N LEU A 439 -26.58 -8.66 3.50
CA LEU A 439 -27.52 -9.05 2.45
C LEU A 439 -26.87 -9.01 1.06
N GLY A 440 -26.00 -8.04 0.80
CA GLY A 440 -25.25 -7.92 -0.45
C GLY A 440 -24.26 -9.07 -0.71
N LYS A 441 -23.71 -9.70 0.35
CA LYS A 441 -22.81 -10.86 0.23
C LYS A 441 -23.56 -12.14 -0.09
N THR A 442 -24.73 -12.33 0.53
CA THR A 442 -25.57 -13.52 0.35
C THR A 442 -26.63 -13.34 -0.74
N SER A 443 -26.70 -12.17 -1.39
CA SER A 443 -27.79 -11.79 -2.30
C SER A 443 -28.01 -12.77 -3.45
N TYR A 444 -26.93 -13.34 -4.00
CA TYR A 444 -27.01 -14.26 -5.13
C TYR A 444 -27.55 -15.63 -4.72
N GLY A 445 -27.02 -16.22 -3.63
CA GLY A 445 -27.61 -17.42 -3.03
C GLY A 445 -29.06 -17.20 -2.60
N PHE A 446 -29.37 -16.06 -1.97
CA PHE A 446 -30.73 -15.70 -1.57
C PHE A 446 -31.67 -15.58 -2.76
N TYR A 447 -31.19 -14.98 -3.85
CA TYR A 447 -31.92 -14.93 -5.11
C TYR A 447 -32.21 -16.32 -5.67
N LEU A 448 -31.31 -17.30 -5.60
CA LEU A 448 -31.56 -18.64 -6.16
C LEU A 448 -32.45 -19.53 -5.28
N VAL A 449 -32.36 -19.41 -3.96
CA VAL A 449 -33.05 -20.35 -3.05
C VAL A 449 -34.45 -19.89 -2.64
N HIS A 450 -34.75 -18.58 -2.72
CA HIS A 450 -36.01 -18.08 -2.18
C HIS A 450 -37.25 -18.64 -2.89
N GLY A 451 -37.27 -18.70 -4.22
CA GLY A 451 -38.40 -19.24 -4.97
C GLY A 451 -38.68 -20.70 -4.61
N PRO A 452 -37.71 -21.63 -4.75
CA PRO A 452 -37.87 -23.01 -4.33
C PRO A 452 -38.36 -23.19 -2.90
N LEU A 453 -37.84 -22.40 -1.95
CA LEU A 453 -38.24 -22.49 -0.54
C LEU A 453 -39.67 -21.98 -0.31
N LEU A 454 -40.07 -20.90 -0.97
CA LEU A 454 -41.44 -20.38 -0.92
C LEU A 454 -42.43 -21.38 -1.52
N HIS A 455 -42.10 -21.94 -2.68
CA HIS A 455 -42.97 -22.87 -3.42
C HIS A 455 -43.08 -24.27 -2.77
N SER A 456 -42.07 -24.69 -2.01
CA SER A 456 -42.09 -25.96 -1.27
C SER A 456 -42.56 -25.77 0.18
N LEU A 457 -41.64 -25.34 1.06
CA LEU A 457 -41.89 -25.20 2.49
C LEU A 457 -42.92 -24.11 2.79
N GLY A 458 -42.86 -22.97 2.09
CA GLY A 458 -43.77 -21.85 2.29
C GLY A 458 -45.23 -22.25 2.07
N PHE A 459 -45.54 -22.85 0.92
CA PHE A 459 -46.89 -23.33 0.62
C PHE A 459 -47.33 -24.53 1.47
N ALA A 460 -46.41 -25.34 2.00
CA ALA A 460 -46.75 -26.38 2.96
C ALA A 460 -47.06 -25.83 4.37
N LEU A 461 -46.48 -24.69 4.75
CA LEU A 461 -46.57 -24.13 6.10
C LEU A 461 -47.68 -23.07 6.22
N GLN A 462 -47.83 -22.19 5.22
CA GLN A 462 -48.78 -21.08 5.27
C GLN A 462 -50.23 -21.51 5.56
N PRO A 463 -50.77 -22.61 4.99
CA PRO A 463 -52.13 -23.05 5.29
C PRO A 463 -52.29 -23.48 6.75
N LYS A 464 -51.26 -24.07 7.35
CA LYS A 464 -51.25 -24.44 8.78
C LYS A 464 -51.24 -23.21 9.69
N ILE A 465 -50.51 -22.17 9.28
CA ILE A 465 -50.50 -20.88 9.98
C ILE A 465 -51.88 -20.24 9.93
N PHE A 466 -52.53 -20.24 8.76
CA PHE A 466 -53.89 -19.71 8.62
C PHE A 466 -54.94 -20.55 9.34
N ALA A 467 -54.76 -21.87 9.43
CA ALA A 467 -55.62 -22.74 10.24
C ALA A 467 -55.47 -22.47 11.74
N ALA A 468 -54.25 -22.17 12.22
CA ALA A 468 -53.99 -21.90 13.64
C ALA A 468 -54.40 -20.49 14.09
N LEU A 469 -54.17 -19.47 13.26
CA LEU A 469 -54.41 -18.06 13.61
C LEU A 469 -55.77 -17.53 13.11
N GLY A 470 -56.44 -18.27 12.23
CA GLY A 470 -57.63 -17.82 11.51
C GLY A 470 -57.29 -16.84 10.38
N HIS A 471 -58.15 -16.78 9.37
CA HIS A 471 -57.92 -15.98 8.16
C HIS A 471 -59.16 -15.21 7.68
N GLU A 472 -60.25 -15.23 8.47
CA GLU A 472 -61.57 -14.70 8.08
C GLU A 472 -61.69 -13.17 8.17
N THR A 473 -60.81 -12.51 8.92
CA THR A 473 -60.76 -11.03 9.00
C THR A 473 -59.47 -10.51 8.38
N VAL A 474 -59.51 -9.32 7.77
CA VAL A 474 -58.33 -8.68 7.16
C VAL A 474 -57.15 -8.59 8.14
N THR A 475 -57.42 -8.27 9.42
CA THR A 475 -56.37 -8.19 10.45
C THR A 475 -55.72 -9.53 10.73
N ARG A 476 -56.51 -10.61 10.87
CA ARG A 476 -55.97 -11.97 11.09
C ARG A 476 -55.26 -12.50 9.84
N TRP A 477 -55.78 -12.19 8.66
CA TRP A 477 -55.13 -12.47 7.38
C TRP A 477 -53.74 -11.83 7.29
N CYS A 478 -53.64 -10.51 7.54
CA CYS A 478 -52.38 -9.78 7.55
C CYS A 478 -51.42 -10.31 8.62
N PHE A 479 -51.92 -10.67 9.81
CA PHE A 479 -51.10 -11.23 10.88
C PHE A 479 -50.57 -12.63 10.52
N GLY A 480 -51.40 -13.50 9.93
CA GLY A 480 -50.98 -14.81 9.44
C GLY A 480 -49.93 -14.72 8.31
N LEU A 481 -50.07 -13.74 7.41
CA LEU A 481 -49.04 -13.44 6.41
C LEU A 481 -47.76 -12.91 7.05
N LEU A 482 -47.85 -12.06 8.07
CA LEU A 482 -46.67 -11.53 8.78
C LEU A 482 -45.89 -12.66 9.46
N VAL A 483 -46.57 -13.57 10.15
CA VAL A 483 -45.93 -14.73 10.80
C VAL A 483 -45.28 -15.63 9.76
N GLY A 484 -45.98 -15.95 8.67
CA GLY A 484 -45.42 -16.70 7.54
C GLY A 484 -44.21 -16.02 6.92
N TRP A 485 -44.26 -14.71 6.73
CA TRP A 485 -43.17 -13.90 6.19
C TRP A 485 -41.94 -13.94 7.08
N VAL A 486 -42.10 -13.76 8.41
CA VAL A 486 -40.97 -13.82 9.36
C VAL A 486 -40.29 -15.19 9.33
N ILE A 487 -41.08 -16.27 9.35
CA ILE A 487 -40.55 -17.64 9.31
C ILE A 487 -39.81 -17.88 7.98
N MET A 488 -40.46 -17.59 6.85
CA MET A 488 -39.90 -17.85 5.53
C MET A 488 -38.70 -16.96 5.22
N LEU A 489 -38.68 -15.71 5.69
CA LEU A 489 -37.52 -14.83 5.58
C LEU A 489 -36.33 -15.40 6.38
N GLY A 490 -36.57 -15.85 7.62
CA GLY A 490 -35.56 -16.47 8.46
C GLY A 490 -34.95 -17.72 7.83
N VAL A 491 -35.81 -18.64 7.35
CA VAL A 491 -35.38 -19.85 6.65
C VAL A 491 -34.60 -19.50 5.38
N SER A 492 -35.12 -18.59 4.57
CA SER A 492 -34.50 -18.23 3.28
C SER A 492 -33.14 -17.56 3.47
N ILE A 493 -32.98 -16.67 4.46
CA ILE A 493 -31.67 -16.09 4.80
C ILE A 493 -30.70 -17.16 5.34
N GLY A 494 -31.18 -18.09 6.17
CA GLY A 494 -30.39 -19.19 6.70
C GLY A 494 -29.86 -20.12 5.60
N VAL A 495 -30.75 -20.60 4.73
CA VAL A 495 -30.39 -21.46 3.59
C VAL A 495 -29.52 -20.69 2.59
N ALA A 496 -29.81 -19.41 2.32
CA ALA A 496 -28.96 -18.58 1.47
C ALA A 496 -27.53 -18.42 2.02
N HIS A 497 -27.38 -18.31 3.33
CA HIS A 497 -26.06 -18.25 3.97
C HIS A 497 -25.30 -19.58 3.81
N LEU A 498 -25.98 -20.72 3.97
CA LEU A 498 -25.40 -22.03 3.76
C LEU A 498 -25.00 -22.22 2.29
N PHE A 499 -25.90 -21.88 1.36
CA PHE A 499 -25.63 -21.92 -0.08
C PHE A 499 -24.43 -21.04 -0.44
N TRP A 500 -24.37 -19.82 0.08
CA TRP A 500 -23.23 -18.93 -0.14
C TRP A 500 -21.91 -19.53 0.37
N LYS A 501 -21.92 -20.11 1.58
CA LYS A 501 -20.71 -20.65 2.22
C LYS A 501 -20.22 -21.94 1.57
N PHE A 502 -21.13 -22.86 1.22
CA PHE A 502 -20.80 -24.20 0.76
C PHE A 502 -20.84 -24.39 -0.75
N VAL A 503 -21.58 -23.55 -1.49
CA VAL A 503 -21.71 -23.63 -2.95
C VAL A 503 -20.99 -22.46 -3.61
N ASP A 504 -21.43 -21.22 -3.36
CA ASP A 504 -20.91 -20.05 -4.09
C ASP A 504 -19.40 -19.82 -3.85
N VAL A 505 -18.96 -19.77 -2.59
CA VAL A 505 -17.54 -19.47 -2.26
C VAL A 505 -16.59 -20.55 -2.82
N PRO A 506 -16.85 -21.86 -2.66
CA PRO A 506 -16.04 -22.90 -3.28
C PRO A 506 -16.05 -22.84 -4.81
N LEU A 507 -17.20 -22.62 -5.44
CA LEU A 507 -17.29 -22.50 -6.90
C LEU A 507 -16.49 -21.31 -7.43
N VAL A 508 -16.54 -20.16 -6.76
CA VAL A 508 -15.70 -18.99 -7.14
C VAL A 508 -14.21 -19.30 -7.03
N LYS A 509 -13.79 -20.09 -6.03
CA LYS A 509 -12.40 -20.55 -5.91
C LYS A 509 -12.04 -21.54 -7.03
N LEU A 510 -12.95 -22.46 -7.37
CA LEU A 510 -12.78 -23.42 -8.46
C LEU A 510 -12.65 -22.71 -9.81
N THR A 511 -13.52 -21.74 -10.12
CA THR A 511 -13.44 -20.94 -11.35
C THR A 511 -12.10 -20.22 -11.47
N LYS A 512 -11.58 -19.64 -10.37
CA LYS A 512 -10.25 -19.03 -10.35
C LYS A 512 -9.12 -20.05 -10.58
N ARG A 513 -9.29 -21.28 -10.07
CA ARG A 513 -8.32 -22.37 -10.29
C ARG A 513 -8.33 -22.83 -11.75
N ILE A 514 -9.51 -23.03 -12.33
CA ILE A 514 -9.68 -23.40 -13.76
C ILE A 514 -9.08 -22.31 -14.64
N GLU A 515 -9.33 -21.04 -14.35
CA GLU A 515 -8.73 -19.93 -15.10
C GLU A 515 -7.21 -19.93 -15.00
N LYS A 516 -6.64 -20.13 -13.80
CA LYS A 516 -5.19 -20.22 -13.61
C LYS A 516 -4.58 -21.39 -14.40
N VAL A 517 -5.28 -22.51 -14.50
CA VAL A 517 -4.83 -23.70 -15.24
C VAL A 517 -5.00 -23.52 -16.75
N ALA A 518 -6.09 -22.87 -17.20
CA ALA A 518 -6.42 -22.70 -18.62
C ALA A 518 -5.79 -21.44 -19.25
N SER A 519 -5.30 -20.48 -18.45
CA SER A 519 -4.58 -19.32 -18.97
C SER A 519 -3.25 -19.77 -19.58
N ARG A 520 -3.09 -19.58 -20.90
CA ARG A 520 -1.77 -19.63 -21.55
C ARG A 520 -0.82 -18.74 -20.76
N GLU A 521 0.32 -19.27 -20.34
CA GLU A 521 1.39 -18.50 -19.73
C GLU A 521 1.92 -17.46 -20.73
N ARG A 522 1.26 -16.31 -20.75
CA ARG A 522 1.71 -15.15 -21.51
C ARG A 522 2.89 -14.56 -20.75
N GLY A 523 3.99 -14.34 -21.48
CA GLY A 523 5.18 -13.69 -20.95
C GLY A 523 4.85 -12.41 -20.21
N ASP A 524 5.45 -12.33 -19.04
CA ASP A 524 5.12 -11.39 -17.99
C ASP A 524 5.32 -9.94 -18.47
N ARG A 525 4.26 -9.14 -18.38
CA ARG A 525 4.37 -7.69 -18.22
C ARG A 525 3.29 -7.24 -17.23
N GLY A 526 3.73 -7.01 -16.00
CA GLY A 526 3.25 -5.97 -15.08
C GLY A 526 1.74 -5.86 -14.88
N GLY A 527 1.23 -6.53 -13.85
CA GLY A 527 -0.15 -6.37 -13.36
C GLY A 527 -0.23 -6.40 -11.83
N VAL A 528 -0.11 -5.23 -11.21
CA VAL A 528 -0.21 -4.99 -9.76
C VAL A 528 -1.59 -5.39 -9.24
N ALA A 529 -1.65 -6.38 -8.35
CA ALA A 529 -2.85 -6.78 -7.64
C ALA A 529 -2.85 -6.24 -6.20
N LEU A 530 -3.89 -5.48 -5.87
CA LEU A 530 -4.20 -4.98 -4.53
C LEU A 530 -4.62 -6.12 -3.59
N ALA A 531 -3.87 -6.30 -2.49
CA ALA A 531 -4.39 -6.89 -1.25
C ALA A 531 -3.57 -6.37 -0.05
N GLY A 532 -4.20 -5.54 0.78
CA GLY A 532 -3.65 -5.15 2.07
C GLY A 532 -3.97 -6.16 3.16
N ARG A 533 -2.95 -6.60 3.90
CA ARG A 533 -3.06 -7.03 5.30
C ARG A 533 -1.68 -7.07 5.93
N ASN A 534 -1.59 -6.47 7.12
CA ASN A 534 -0.46 -6.36 8.04
C ASN A 534 0.46 -7.59 8.02
N ASN A 535 1.78 -7.36 7.99
CA ASN A 535 2.78 -8.20 8.67
C ASN A 535 4.17 -7.56 8.54
N THR A 536 4.80 -7.36 9.69
CA THR A 536 6.17 -6.89 9.95
C THR A 536 7.28 -7.84 9.48
N ASN A 537 7.01 -8.72 8.50
CA ASN A 537 7.99 -9.65 7.92
C ASN A 537 8.14 -9.38 6.41
N MET A 538 8.23 -8.09 6.04
CA MET A 538 8.08 -7.61 4.67
C MET A 538 9.42 -7.16 4.04
N ALA A 539 10.55 -7.65 4.55
CA ALA A 539 11.83 -7.58 3.84
C ALA A 539 12.03 -8.78 2.89
N SER A 540 11.50 -9.98 3.20
CA SER A 540 11.63 -11.15 2.28
C SER A 540 10.38 -11.47 1.45
N ARG A 541 9.20 -10.89 1.74
CA ARG A 541 7.92 -11.38 1.18
C ARG A 541 7.38 -10.70 -0.08
N ASN A 542 7.94 -9.57 -0.51
CA ASN A 542 7.48 -8.89 -1.73
C ASN A 542 8.12 -9.40 -3.04
N ASN A 543 9.12 -10.28 -2.98
CA ASN A 543 9.72 -10.89 -4.18
C ASN A 543 8.86 -11.96 -4.86
N LYS A 544 7.71 -12.33 -4.27
CA LYS A 544 6.95 -13.54 -4.66
C LYS A 544 6.28 -13.52 -6.03
N LYS A 545 6.17 -12.36 -6.68
CA LYS A 545 5.68 -12.30 -8.05
C LYS A 545 6.74 -11.88 -9.05
N ASP A 546 7.91 -11.46 -8.56
CA ASP A 546 9.00 -10.94 -9.38
C ASP A 546 10.18 -11.93 -9.46
N MET A 547 10.28 -12.94 -8.58
CA MET A 547 11.39 -13.92 -8.57
C MET A 547 11.44 -14.83 -9.81
N LEU A 548 10.29 -15.07 -10.46
CA LEU A 548 10.18 -15.70 -11.79
C LEU A 548 10.10 -14.67 -12.94
N THR A 549 10.06 -13.37 -12.62
CA THR A 549 9.95 -12.24 -13.56
C THR A 549 11.31 -11.58 -13.83
N TYR A 550 12.31 -11.88 -12.99
CA TYR A 550 13.70 -11.65 -13.33
C TYR A 550 14.09 -12.60 -14.46
N GLY A 551 14.20 -12.06 -15.69
CA GLY A 551 14.97 -12.75 -16.70
C GLY A 551 16.40 -12.92 -16.17
N ALA A 552 16.85 -14.16 -15.99
CA ALA A 552 18.23 -14.43 -15.61
C ALA A 552 19.15 -13.81 -16.67
N THR A 553 19.90 -12.77 -16.29
CA THR A 553 20.91 -12.17 -17.17
C THR A 553 22.25 -12.81 -16.89
N VAL A 554 23.10 -12.88 -17.91
CA VAL A 554 24.49 -13.34 -17.80
C VAL A 554 25.21 -12.63 -16.65
N GLU A 555 25.09 -11.32 -16.58
CA GLU A 555 25.71 -10.48 -15.53
C GLU A 555 25.32 -10.92 -14.13
N THR A 556 24.03 -11.25 -13.90
CA THR A 556 23.58 -11.72 -12.58
C THR A 556 24.15 -13.08 -12.20
N VAL A 557 24.24 -14.01 -13.16
CA VAL A 557 24.79 -15.36 -12.92
C VAL A 557 26.28 -15.27 -12.60
N VAL A 558 27.04 -14.49 -13.38
CA VAL A 558 28.47 -14.28 -13.17
C VAL A 558 28.75 -13.61 -11.81
N SER A 559 27.95 -12.61 -11.43
CA SER A 559 28.08 -11.97 -10.12
C SER A 559 27.80 -12.94 -8.97
N LEU A 560 26.69 -13.68 -9.03
CA LEU A 560 26.29 -14.60 -7.96
C LEU A 560 27.27 -15.77 -7.78
N GLN A 561 27.88 -16.25 -8.88
CA GLN A 561 28.92 -17.28 -8.79
C GLN A 561 30.20 -16.73 -8.16
N ARG A 562 30.61 -15.52 -8.53
CA ARG A 562 31.77 -14.85 -7.91
C ARG A 562 31.57 -14.67 -6.40
N ASP A 563 30.38 -14.23 -6.02
CA ASP A 563 29.99 -14.05 -4.62
C ASP A 563 30.04 -15.40 -3.87
N LEU A 564 29.48 -16.45 -4.48
CA LEU A 564 29.50 -17.80 -3.90
C LEU A 564 30.94 -18.32 -3.70
N ALA A 565 31.79 -18.18 -4.72
CA ALA A 565 33.19 -18.60 -4.68
C ALA A 565 33.97 -17.84 -3.60
N ARG A 566 33.70 -16.54 -3.42
CA ARG A 566 34.30 -15.71 -2.38
C ARG A 566 33.81 -16.12 -0.99
N LYS A 567 32.50 -16.29 -0.77
CA LYS A 567 31.97 -16.80 0.50
C LYS A 567 32.56 -18.15 0.85
N TYR A 568 32.62 -19.08 -0.10
CA TYR A 568 33.20 -20.39 0.14
C TYR A 568 34.69 -20.32 0.50
N ARG A 569 35.46 -19.40 -0.11
CA ARG A 569 36.86 -19.16 0.28
C ARG A 569 37.00 -18.62 1.71
N ASN A 570 36.15 -17.68 2.10
CA ASN A 570 36.26 -16.99 3.38
C ASN A 570 35.75 -17.85 4.55
N VAL A 571 34.62 -18.54 4.37
CA VAL A 571 33.89 -19.23 5.45
C VAL A 571 33.54 -20.68 5.13
N GLY A 572 33.92 -21.21 3.97
CA GLY A 572 33.58 -22.58 3.54
C GLY A 572 33.95 -23.67 4.55
N PRO A 573 35.18 -23.71 5.10
CA PRO A 573 35.54 -24.70 6.12
C PRO A 573 34.63 -24.64 7.35
N GLN A 574 34.33 -23.44 7.85
CA GLN A 574 33.43 -23.22 8.98
C GLN A 574 32.00 -23.69 8.67
N VAL A 575 31.49 -23.37 7.49
CA VAL A 575 30.15 -23.81 7.02
C VAL A 575 30.08 -25.33 6.94
N ASN A 576 31.13 -25.98 6.42
CA ASN A 576 31.20 -27.43 6.31
C ASN A 576 31.12 -28.10 7.69
N ASP A 577 31.85 -27.59 8.67
CA ASP A 577 31.86 -28.12 10.04
C ASP A 577 30.50 -27.91 10.73
N ILE A 578 29.91 -26.73 10.60
CA ILE A 578 28.59 -26.41 11.16
C ILE A 578 27.50 -27.30 10.53
N TRP A 579 27.49 -27.44 9.21
CA TRP A 579 26.48 -28.22 8.49
C TRP A 579 26.54 -29.72 8.83
N ARG A 580 27.76 -30.28 8.97
CA ARG A 580 27.97 -31.65 9.46
C ARG A 580 27.44 -31.82 10.89
N GLY A 581 27.63 -30.82 11.74
CA GLY A 581 27.12 -30.80 13.11
C GLY A 581 25.60 -30.60 13.25
N PHE A 582 24.90 -30.12 12.21
CA PHE A 582 23.45 -29.89 12.26
C PHE A 582 22.62 -31.18 12.26
N THR A 583 21.58 -31.20 13.09
CA THR A 583 20.52 -32.22 13.00
C THR A 583 19.69 -32.05 11.72
N PRO A 584 19.01 -33.10 11.22
CA PRO A 584 18.13 -33.01 10.05
C PRO A 584 17.09 -31.87 10.15
N LYS A 585 16.58 -31.60 11.36
CA LYS A 585 15.62 -30.53 11.63
C LYS A 585 16.26 -29.13 11.55
N GLN A 586 17.52 -28.98 11.96
CA GLN A 586 18.25 -27.72 11.81
C GLN A 586 18.56 -27.45 10.33
N ARG A 587 18.97 -28.48 9.57
CA ARG A 587 19.15 -28.38 8.11
C ARG A 587 17.84 -28.01 7.39
N GLU A 588 16.73 -28.63 7.76
CA GLU A 588 15.39 -28.27 7.25
C GLU A 588 15.03 -26.81 7.56
N THR A 589 15.38 -26.33 8.75
CA THR A 589 15.12 -24.93 9.16
C THR A 589 15.96 -23.97 8.32
N ALA A 590 17.26 -24.23 8.19
CA ALA A 590 18.18 -23.43 7.36
C ALA A 590 17.70 -23.34 5.91
N MET A 591 17.30 -24.47 5.32
CA MET A 591 16.78 -24.49 3.94
C MET A 591 15.49 -23.69 3.77
N LYS A 592 14.58 -23.74 4.77
CA LYS A 592 13.31 -23.02 4.73
C LYS A 592 13.49 -21.51 4.87
N GLU A 593 14.43 -21.08 5.69
CA GLU A 593 14.76 -19.67 5.83
C GLU A 593 15.54 -19.15 4.60
N ALA A 594 16.42 -19.97 4.01
CA ALA A 594 17.18 -19.62 2.81
C ALA A 594 16.31 -19.38 1.56
N THR A 595 15.14 -20.04 1.44
CA THR A 595 14.16 -19.74 0.38
C THR A 595 13.25 -18.55 0.70
N GLY A 596 13.36 -17.98 1.91
CA GLY A 596 12.65 -16.79 2.39
C GLY A 596 11.15 -16.96 2.65
N ASP A 597 10.53 -18.01 2.11
CA ASP A 597 9.10 -18.29 2.27
C ASP A 597 8.76 -19.60 2.98
N GLY A 598 9.77 -20.37 3.36
CA GLY A 598 9.64 -21.66 4.03
C GLY A 598 9.18 -22.80 3.11
N MET A 599 9.10 -22.56 1.80
CA MET A 599 8.68 -23.55 0.81
C MET A 599 9.93 -24.10 0.13
N VAL A 600 10.11 -25.40 0.26
CA VAL A 600 11.24 -26.17 -0.31
C VAL A 600 10.65 -27.46 -0.87
N LEU A 601 11.20 -27.98 -1.97
CA LEU A 601 10.76 -29.25 -2.54
C LEU A 601 10.89 -30.34 -1.49
N LYS A 602 9.84 -31.14 -1.27
CA LYS A 602 9.91 -32.23 -0.28
C LYS A 602 10.82 -33.36 -0.76
N HIS A 603 10.81 -33.62 -2.06
CA HIS A 603 11.61 -34.61 -2.75
C HIS A 603 11.78 -34.20 -4.23
N SER A 604 12.70 -34.83 -4.96
CA SER A 604 13.07 -34.49 -6.35
C SER A 604 11.91 -34.39 -7.36
N ARG A 605 10.81 -35.12 -7.14
CA ARG A 605 9.60 -35.11 -8.02
C ARG A 605 8.40 -34.37 -7.44
N ASP A 606 8.59 -33.44 -6.49
CA ASP A 606 7.49 -32.78 -5.80
C ASP A 606 6.82 -31.70 -6.68
N PRO A 607 5.56 -31.88 -7.11
CA PRO A 607 4.87 -30.91 -7.97
C PRO A 607 4.30 -29.71 -7.19
N SER A 608 4.44 -29.69 -5.85
CA SER A 608 3.81 -28.68 -4.99
C SER A 608 4.28 -27.24 -5.26
N MET A 609 5.45 -27.08 -5.87
CA MET A 609 6.08 -25.79 -6.19
C MET A 609 6.05 -25.45 -7.70
N GLY A 610 5.13 -26.04 -8.46
CA GLY A 610 5.01 -25.79 -9.90
C GLY A 610 6.24 -26.33 -10.64
N ASP A 611 6.80 -25.52 -11.54
CA ASP A 611 7.88 -25.97 -12.44
C ASP A 611 9.27 -26.01 -11.80
N LEU A 612 9.41 -25.62 -10.52
CA LEU A 612 10.72 -25.50 -9.88
C LEU A 612 11.50 -26.83 -9.84
N PHE A 613 10.81 -27.96 -9.68
CA PHE A 613 11.46 -29.28 -9.69
C PHE A 613 12.03 -29.65 -11.07
N HIS A 614 11.58 -29.02 -12.16
CA HIS A 614 12.18 -29.20 -13.48
C HIS A 614 13.57 -28.57 -13.57
N PHE A 615 13.88 -27.57 -12.73
CA PHE A 615 15.12 -26.82 -12.79
C PHE A 615 16.10 -27.17 -11.69
N ILE A 616 15.65 -27.50 -10.48
CA ILE A 616 16.51 -27.73 -9.30
C ILE A 616 16.01 -28.91 -8.45
N SER A 617 15.74 -30.07 -9.06
CA SER A 617 15.20 -31.24 -8.34
C SER A 617 16.12 -31.73 -7.22
N GLU A 618 17.42 -31.50 -7.35
CA GLU A 618 18.45 -31.90 -6.40
C GLU A 618 18.43 -31.06 -5.11
N TYR A 619 17.83 -29.87 -5.15
CA TYR A 619 17.61 -29.01 -3.99
C TYR A 619 16.28 -29.35 -3.32
N ASN A 620 16.25 -30.45 -2.56
CA ASN A 620 15.04 -30.92 -1.88
C ASN A 620 15.31 -31.37 -0.44
N LEU A 621 14.28 -31.31 0.41
CA LEU A 621 14.38 -31.61 1.84
C LEU A 621 14.84 -33.04 2.11
N ARG A 622 14.38 -34.03 1.33
CA ARG A 622 14.74 -35.43 1.56
C ARG A 622 16.24 -35.63 1.44
N ASP A 623 16.84 -35.18 0.34
CA ASP A 623 18.25 -35.46 0.05
C ASP A 623 19.17 -34.58 0.89
N MET A 624 18.85 -33.29 1.04
CA MET A 624 19.64 -32.30 1.79
C MET A 624 19.64 -32.53 3.32
N THR A 625 18.63 -33.22 3.86
CA THR A 625 18.59 -33.52 5.31
C THR A 625 19.08 -34.93 5.64
N ALA A 626 19.00 -35.87 4.69
CA ALA A 626 19.42 -37.26 4.89
C ALA A 626 20.95 -37.41 4.92
N ASP A 627 21.66 -36.78 3.98
CA ASP A 627 23.11 -36.85 3.89
C ASP A 627 23.70 -35.43 3.88
N PRO A 628 24.54 -35.05 4.87
CA PRO A 628 25.21 -33.76 4.87
C PRO A 628 26.09 -33.55 3.63
N GLU A 629 26.75 -34.60 3.11
CA GLU A 629 27.71 -34.44 2.00
C GLU A 629 27.01 -34.09 0.68
N HIS A 630 25.74 -34.47 0.48
CA HIS A 630 24.96 -34.10 -0.71
C HIS A 630 24.93 -32.58 -0.97
N PHE A 631 24.77 -31.77 0.08
CA PHE A 631 24.84 -30.31 -0.04
C PHE A 631 26.28 -29.83 -0.22
N LEU A 632 27.22 -30.36 0.57
CA LEU A 632 28.60 -29.88 0.61
C LEU A 632 29.33 -30.13 -0.71
N ASP A 633 29.12 -31.29 -1.34
CA ASP A 633 29.69 -31.62 -2.64
C ASP A 633 29.14 -30.68 -3.73
N MET A 634 27.84 -30.41 -3.71
CA MET A 634 27.20 -29.52 -4.67
C MET A 634 27.63 -28.06 -4.48
N LEU A 635 27.78 -27.62 -3.22
CA LEU A 635 28.28 -26.30 -2.86
C LEU A 635 29.72 -26.12 -3.34
N ARG A 636 30.59 -27.09 -3.03
CA ARG A 636 32.00 -27.08 -3.42
C ARG A 636 32.14 -27.05 -4.94
N PHE A 637 31.42 -27.89 -5.66
CA PHE A 637 31.42 -27.91 -7.12
C PHE A 637 30.99 -26.54 -7.69
N CYS A 638 29.89 -25.97 -7.20
CA CYS A 638 29.43 -24.65 -7.65
C CYS A 638 30.41 -23.50 -7.35
N ALA A 639 31.17 -23.60 -6.27
CA ALA A 639 32.10 -22.56 -5.83
C ALA A 639 33.48 -22.66 -6.51
N GLU A 640 34.01 -23.88 -6.70
CA GLU A 640 35.38 -24.11 -7.19
C GLU A 640 35.46 -24.31 -8.72
N THR A 641 34.40 -24.76 -9.38
CA THR A 641 34.41 -25.07 -10.82
C THR A 641 34.07 -23.84 -11.66
N ASP A 642 34.75 -23.67 -12.81
CA ASP A 642 34.46 -22.58 -13.75
C ASP A 642 33.03 -22.68 -14.32
N LEU A 643 32.40 -21.54 -14.59
CA LEU A 643 31.02 -21.50 -15.10
C LEU A 643 30.85 -22.29 -16.40
N THR A 644 31.82 -22.26 -17.30
CA THR A 644 31.78 -23.02 -18.55
C THR A 644 31.78 -24.53 -18.29
N ASP A 645 32.62 -24.98 -17.35
CA ASP A 645 32.69 -26.39 -16.96
C ASP A 645 31.41 -26.84 -16.23
N GLN A 646 30.80 -25.98 -15.40
CA GLN A 646 29.51 -26.26 -14.75
C GLN A 646 28.40 -26.50 -15.79
N VAL A 647 28.39 -25.73 -16.89
CA VAL A 647 27.46 -25.93 -18.00
C VAL A 647 27.68 -27.28 -18.68
N GLY A 648 28.93 -27.60 -19.05
CA GLY A 648 29.25 -28.84 -19.76
C GLY A 648 29.04 -30.10 -18.92
N MET A 649 29.36 -30.06 -17.63
CA MET A 649 29.36 -31.24 -16.76
C MET A 649 28.04 -31.49 -16.05
N ARG A 650 27.26 -30.43 -15.74
CA ARG A 650 26.07 -30.54 -14.89
C ARG A 650 24.83 -29.86 -15.48
N ASP A 651 24.89 -28.55 -15.70
CA ASP A 651 23.68 -27.76 -15.94
C ASP A 651 23.09 -28.00 -17.33
N GLY A 652 23.93 -28.10 -18.36
CA GLY A 652 23.52 -28.43 -19.73
C GLY A 652 22.89 -29.83 -19.84
N PRO A 653 23.61 -30.91 -19.46
CA PRO A 653 23.07 -32.27 -19.46
C PRO A 653 21.78 -32.42 -18.67
N TYR A 654 21.69 -31.79 -17.49
CA TYR A 654 20.50 -31.84 -16.66
C TYR A 654 19.30 -31.17 -17.34
N ILE A 655 19.47 -29.98 -17.90
CA ILE A 655 18.37 -29.27 -18.56
C ILE A 655 17.90 -30.04 -19.80
N MET A 656 18.81 -30.62 -20.58
CA MET A 656 18.44 -31.47 -21.72
C MET A 656 17.63 -32.70 -21.26
N TRP A 657 18.12 -33.42 -20.24
CA TRP A 657 17.40 -34.56 -19.65
C TRP A 657 16.03 -34.16 -19.09
N SER A 658 15.94 -33.01 -18.41
CA SER A 658 14.72 -32.48 -17.82
C SER A 658 13.69 -32.11 -18.91
N MET A 659 14.14 -31.47 -20.00
CA MET A 659 13.30 -31.13 -21.15
C MET A 659 12.74 -32.38 -21.84
N GLU A 660 13.57 -33.42 -22.02
CA GLU A 660 13.15 -34.70 -22.60
C GLU A 660 12.16 -35.45 -21.70
N THR A 661 12.47 -35.53 -20.41
CA THR A 661 11.70 -36.29 -19.42
C THR A 661 10.35 -35.63 -19.12
N HIS A 662 10.32 -34.30 -19.04
CA HIS A 662 9.13 -33.55 -18.62
C HIS A 662 8.36 -32.91 -19.78
N ARG A 663 8.83 -33.07 -21.03
CA ARG A 663 8.23 -32.50 -22.26
C ARG A 663 7.99 -30.99 -22.19
N PHE A 664 8.82 -30.28 -21.44
CA PHE A 664 8.79 -28.82 -21.37
C PHE A 664 9.71 -28.23 -22.44
N ARG A 665 9.17 -27.46 -23.37
CA ARG A 665 9.93 -26.68 -24.35
C ARG A 665 9.90 -25.22 -23.94
N GLY A 666 11.06 -24.55 -23.93
CA GLY A 666 11.15 -23.11 -23.70
C GLY A 666 10.20 -22.33 -24.64
N ARG A 667 9.72 -21.16 -24.21
CA ARG A 667 8.82 -20.34 -25.03
C ARG A 667 9.44 -20.08 -26.41
N PRO A 668 8.74 -20.36 -27.53
CA PRO A 668 9.14 -19.85 -28.82
C PRO A 668 8.83 -18.35 -28.85
N GLY A 669 9.88 -17.53 -28.99
CA GLY A 669 9.77 -16.09 -29.14
C GLY A 669 10.47 -15.65 -30.43
N ASP A 670 9.65 -15.35 -31.43
CA ASP A 670 9.85 -14.60 -32.68
C ASP A 670 11.10 -14.82 -33.56
N ASP A 671 10.78 -15.04 -34.84
CA ASP A 671 11.63 -15.32 -36.00
C ASP A 671 12.40 -16.64 -35.91
N GLY A 672 12.07 -17.58 -36.80
CA GLY A 672 12.85 -18.79 -37.04
C GLY A 672 14.22 -18.48 -37.64
N ARG A 673 15.08 -17.83 -36.85
CA ARG A 673 16.52 -17.72 -37.06
C ARG A 673 17.17 -18.59 -36.00
N ASP A 674 18.10 -19.43 -36.43
CA ASP A 674 18.88 -20.31 -35.58
C ASP A 674 19.86 -19.48 -34.72
N ASP A 675 19.33 -18.83 -33.69
CA ASP A 675 20.12 -18.10 -32.71
C ASP A 675 20.61 -19.09 -31.63
N PHE A 676 21.93 -19.18 -31.47
CA PHE A 676 22.60 -20.02 -30.48
C PHE A 676 23.08 -19.17 -29.29
N MET A 677 23.32 -19.80 -28.15
CA MET A 677 23.95 -19.19 -27.00
C MET A 677 25.21 -19.97 -26.66
N ILE A 678 26.32 -19.26 -26.52
CA ILE A 678 27.63 -19.84 -26.20
C ILE A 678 28.02 -19.52 -24.76
N PHE A 679 28.59 -20.50 -24.07
CA PHE A 679 29.02 -20.42 -22.68
C PHE A 679 30.54 -20.53 -22.59
N LEU A 680 31.26 -19.62 -23.24
CA LEU A 680 32.72 -19.54 -23.10
C LEU A 680 33.10 -18.68 -21.89
N SER A 681 34.25 -18.97 -21.29
CA SER A 681 34.71 -18.24 -20.11
C SER A 681 34.92 -16.74 -20.38
N GLY A 682 34.86 -15.94 -19.31
CA GLY A 682 35.03 -14.49 -19.37
C GLY A 682 33.86 -13.76 -20.04
N GLU A 683 34.17 -12.76 -20.88
CA GLU A 683 33.15 -11.89 -21.48
C GLU A 683 32.23 -12.61 -22.47
N ASN A 684 32.57 -13.82 -22.91
CA ASN A 684 31.81 -14.58 -23.89
C ASN A 684 30.80 -15.55 -23.28
N TYR A 685 30.59 -15.49 -21.97
CA TYR A 685 29.66 -16.36 -21.27
C TYR A 685 28.20 -15.96 -21.55
N GLY A 686 27.37 -16.90 -21.99
CA GLY A 686 25.94 -16.71 -22.24
C GLY A 686 25.60 -15.67 -23.32
N LYS A 687 26.53 -15.32 -24.21
CA LYS A 687 26.27 -14.36 -25.30
C LYS A 687 25.49 -15.03 -26.45
N PRO A 688 24.52 -14.33 -27.06
CA PRO A 688 23.85 -14.82 -28.26
C PRO A 688 24.79 -14.76 -29.47
N MET A 689 24.83 -15.84 -30.24
CA MET A 689 25.55 -15.98 -31.49
C MET A 689 24.53 -16.08 -32.63
N ARG A 690 24.67 -15.23 -33.64
CA ARG A 690 23.80 -15.25 -34.83
C ARG A 690 24.50 -16.00 -35.96
N SER A 691 23.76 -16.86 -36.66
CA SER A 691 24.23 -17.41 -37.93
C SER A 691 24.37 -16.28 -38.96
N THR A 692 25.47 -16.26 -39.70
CA THR A 692 25.69 -15.33 -40.83
C THR A 692 24.88 -15.70 -42.07
N ASP A 693 24.40 -16.94 -42.17
CA ASP A 693 23.57 -17.44 -43.26
C ASP A 693 22.21 -17.93 -42.71
N PRO A 694 21.08 -17.34 -43.13
CA PRO A 694 19.74 -17.73 -42.67
C PRO A 694 19.31 -19.15 -43.05
N ASN A 695 19.98 -19.79 -44.02
CA ASN A 695 19.63 -21.12 -44.52
C ASN A 695 20.64 -22.22 -44.11
N ALA A 696 21.70 -21.87 -43.38
CA ALA A 696 22.72 -22.82 -42.92
C ALA A 696 22.45 -23.28 -41.49
N ASN A 697 22.42 -24.61 -41.28
CA ASN A 697 22.46 -25.19 -39.93
C ASN A 697 23.85 -24.93 -39.33
N PHE A 698 24.01 -23.85 -38.57
CA PHE A 698 25.28 -23.43 -37.94
C PHE A 698 26.00 -24.57 -37.16
N LEU A 699 25.25 -25.46 -36.51
CA LEU A 699 25.80 -26.64 -35.81
C LEU A 699 26.27 -27.75 -36.75
N GLN A 700 25.71 -27.85 -37.95
CA GLN A 700 26.11 -28.81 -38.98
C GLN A 700 27.41 -28.36 -39.67
N GLU A 701 27.64 -27.05 -39.79
CA GLU A 701 28.89 -26.46 -40.26
C GLU A 701 30.01 -26.46 -39.20
N ASN A 702 29.65 -26.50 -37.91
CA ASN A 702 30.59 -26.50 -36.78
C ASN A 702 30.38 -27.69 -35.83
N PRO A 703 30.65 -28.93 -36.27
CA PRO A 703 30.40 -30.15 -35.48
C PRO A 703 31.21 -30.22 -34.18
N VAL A 704 32.37 -29.55 -34.13
CA VAL A 704 33.19 -29.42 -32.92
C VAL A 704 32.45 -28.63 -31.83
N LEU A 705 31.78 -27.54 -32.20
CA LEU A 705 30.98 -26.73 -31.27
C LEU A 705 29.70 -27.45 -30.85
N ALA A 706 29.08 -28.24 -31.74
CA ALA A 706 27.89 -29.04 -31.41
C ALA A 706 28.19 -30.12 -30.34
N ASN A 707 29.38 -30.72 -30.38
CA ASN A 707 29.79 -31.78 -29.45
C ASN A 707 30.52 -31.25 -28.21
N SER A 708 30.75 -29.93 -28.11
CA SER A 708 31.56 -29.32 -27.06
C SER A 708 30.84 -29.17 -25.70
N GLY A 709 29.51 -29.35 -25.65
CA GLY A 709 28.72 -29.18 -24.43
C GLY A 709 28.63 -27.74 -23.91
N ILE A 710 29.10 -26.75 -24.68
CA ILE A 710 29.15 -25.31 -24.29
C ILE A 710 28.36 -24.40 -25.22
N CYS A 711 27.73 -24.94 -26.26
CA CYS A 711 26.88 -24.22 -27.21
C CYS A 711 25.50 -24.86 -27.25
N PHE A 712 24.46 -24.06 -27.03
CA PHE A 712 23.07 -24.54 -26.98
C PHE A 712 22.15 -23.64 -27.80
N PRO A 713 21.00 -24.14 -28.30
CA PRO A 713 19.96 -23.27 -28.83
C PRO A 713 19.60 -22.18 -27.80
N ALA A 714 19.35 -20.94 -28.24
CA ALA A 714 19.15 -19.81 -27.33
C ALA A 714 18.05 -20.06 -26.27
N ALA A 715 16.98 -20.76 -26.63
CA ALA A 715 15.92 -21.16 -25.70
C ALA A 715 16.42 -22.11 -24.59
N THR A 716 17.28 -23.06 -24.93
CA THR A 716 17.91 -23.98 -23.98
C THR A 716 18.94 -23.25 -23.11
N GLY A 717 19.76 -22.37 -23.73
CA GLY A 717 20.72 -21.53 -23.01
C GLY A 717 20.06 -20.64 -21.96
N GLN A 718 18.88 -20.08 -22.24
CA GLN A 718 18.12 -19.32 -21.24
C GLN A 718 17.67 -20.18 -20.04
N LEU A 719 17.33 -21.44 -20.25
CA LEU A 719 16.96 -22.36 -19.16
C LEU A 719 18.18 -22.75 -18.30
N ILE A 720 19.35 -22.90 -18.92
CA ILE A 720 20.63 -23.12 -18.23
C ILE A 720 20.95 -21.92 -17.33
N LEU A 721 20.85 -20.69 -17.87
CA LEU A 721 21.04 -19.46 -17.09
C LEU A 721 20.05 -19.35 -15.92
N LEU A 722 18.79 -19.74 -16.13
CA LEU A 722 17.77 -19.74 -15.08
C LEU A 722 18.12 -20.73 -13.95
N ARG A 723 18.54 -21.95 -14.29
CA ARG A 723 18.97 -22.96 -13.31
C ARG A 723 20.17 -22.48 -12.49
N GLN A 724 21.19 -21.96 -13.15
CA GLN A 724 22.38 -21.44 -12.46
C GLN A 724 22.04 -20.28 -11.53
N ASN A 725 21.18 -19.36 -11.99
CA ASN A 725 20.71 -18.26 -11.17
C ASN A 725 20.01 -18.76 -9.89
N LEU A 726 19.08 -19.71 -10.00
CA LEU A 726 18.39 -20.30 -8.85
C LEU A 726 19.36 -20.96 -7.85
N PHE A 727 20.32 -21.77 -8.34
CA PHE A 727 21.31 -22.41 -7.47
C PHE A 727 22.18 -21.41 -6.74
N PHE A 728 22.77 -20.45 -7.46
CA PHE A 728 23.68 -19.50 -6.83
C PHE A 728 22.95 -18.60 -5.84
N GLN A 729 21.70 -18.19 -6.12
CA GLN A 729 20.90 -17.47 -5.12
C GLN A 729 20.67 -18.30 -3.86
N TYR A 730 20.21 -19.56 -4.01
CA TYR A 730 19.87 -20.41 -2.87
C TYR A 730 21.10 -20.80 -2.06
N PHE A 731 22.26 -21.04 -2.68
CA PHE A 731 23.49 -21.36 -1.97
C PHE A 731 24.10 -20.16 -1.26
N ASN A 732 24.10 -18.97 -1.89
CA ASN A 732 24.57 -17.76 -1.23
C ASN A 732 23.75 -17.47 0.03
N HIS A 733 22.42 -17.61 -0.03
CA HIS A 733 21.56 -17.47 1.17
C HIS A 733 21.75 -18.61 2.17
N LEU A 734 21.85 -19.86 1.71
CA LEU A 734 22.01 -20.99 2.62
C LEU A 734 23.32 -20.93 3.41
N ILE A 735 24.43 -20.44 2.83
CA ILE A 735 25.67 -20.18 3.58
C ILE A 735 25.41 -19.21 4.74
N GLU A 736 24.70 -18.11 4.49
CA GLU A 736 24.39 -17.10 5.51
C GLU A 736 23.53 -17.69 6.63
N GLU A 737 22.47 -18.43 6.29
CA GLU A 737 21.59 -19.08 7.26
C GLU A 737 22.29 -20.16 8.10
N VAL A 738 23.23 -20.91 7.50
CA VAL A 738 24.03 -21.90 8.24
C VAL A 738 24.93 -21.22 9.27
N LEU A 739 25.60 -20.13 8.89
CA LEU A 739 26.43 -19.35 9.81
C LEU A 739 25.59 -18.68 10.90
N GLU A 740 24.37 -18.24 10.59
CA GLU A 740 23.45 -17.65 11.56
C GLU A 740 22.98 -18.69 12.58
N LEU A 741 22.49 -19.85 12.12
CA LEU A 741 21.99 -20.93 12.98
C LEU A 741 23.10 -21.63 13.80
N GLY A 742 24.33 -21.66 13.28
CA GLY A 742 25.47 -22.30 13.91
C GLY A 742 26.16 -21.45 14.98
N SER A 743 25.85 -20.16 15.06
CA SER A 743 26.50 -19.26 16.01
C SER A 743 25.80 -19.26 17.37
N SER A 744 26.54 -19.62 18.42
CA SER A 744 26.07 -19.59 19.82
C SER A 744 26.11 -18.20 20.46
N THR A 745 26.79 -17.23 19.85
CA THR A 745 26.93 -15.85 20.32
C THR A 745 25.85 -14.90 19.77
N ARG A 746 25.05 -15.37 18.80
CA ARG A 746 24.08 -14.55 18.07
C ARG A 746 22.66 -14.78 18.61
N ILE A 747 22.18 -13.88 19.46
CA ILE A 747 20.81 -13.91 19.99
C ILE A 747 19.82 -13.69 18.83
N ARG A 748 19.05 -14.72 18.49
CA ARG A 748 17.83 -14.60 17.68
C ARG A 748 16.89 -13.62 18.38
N GLU A 749 16.63 -12.44 17.83
CA GLU A 749 15.50 -11.63 18.27
C GLU A 749 14.24 -12.50 18.11
N PRO A 750 13.55 -12.88 19.19
CA PRO A 750 12.33 -13.67 19.05
C PRO A 750 11.28 -12.80 18.34
N PRO A 751 10.49 -13.35 17.39
CA PRO A 751 9.36 -12.64 16.83
C PRO A 751 8.42 -12.31 17.99
N SER A 752 8.36 -11.03 18.36
CA SER A 752 7.60 -10.61 19.52
C SER A 752 6.11 -10.87 19.27
N LYS A 753 5.62 -11.97 19.83
CA LYS A 753 4.19 -12.19 20.03
C LYS A 753 3.68 -10.99 20.81
N THR A 754 2.76 -10.27 20.19
CA THR A 754 2.09 -9.07 20.69
C THR A 754 1.54 -9.34 22.09
N ARG A 755 2.31 -8.99 23.13
CA ARG A 755 1.83 -8.94 24.51
C ARG A 755 1.24 -7.55 24.68
N SER A 756 -0.08 -7.48 24.64
CA SER A 756 -0.87 -6.31 25.00
C SER A 756 -0.52 -5.89 26.43
N THR A 757 0.09 -4.73 26.58
CA THR A 757 0.07 -3.93 27.81
C THR A 757 -0.46 -2.56 27.45
N THR A 758 -1.77 -2.52 27.22
CA THR A 758 -2.53 -1.32 26.91
C THR A 758 -2.96 -0.67 28.22
N SER A 759 -2.04 -0.01 28.93
CA SER A 759 -2.44 0.93 30.01
C SER A 759 -1.38 1.96 30.46
N THR A 760 -0.12 1.92 29.99
CA THR A 760 0.91 2.85 30.50
C THR A 760 1.54 3.77 29.43
N LEU A 761 1.04 3.77 28.20
CA LEU A 761 1.63 4.51 27.07
C LEU A 761 1.00 5.90 26.80
N THR A 762 -0.07 6.26 27.50
CA THR A 762 -0.80 7.52 27.26
C THR A 762 -0.04 8.77 27.70
N ASN A 763 1.03 8.64 28.50
CA ASN A 763 1.83 9.78 28.98
C ASN A 763 3.17 9.97 28.24
N ALA A 764 3.57 9.04 27.36
CA ALA A 764 4.89 9.11 26.70
C ALA A 764 4.85 9.69 25.28
N MET A 765 3.66 10.09 24.78
CA MET A 765 3.42 10.56 23.41
C MET A 765 3.32 12.09 23.28
N SER A 766 3.51 12.85 24.36
CA SER A 766 3.37 14.31 24.36
C SER A 766 4.63 15.08 23.90
N VAL A 767 5.64 14.42 23.35
CA VAL A 767 7.03 14.91 23.45
C VAL A 767 7.76 15.13 22.13
N MET A 768 7.27 14.65 20.99
CA MET A 768 7.62 15.34 19.74
C MET A 768 6.81 16.64 19.74
N ARG A 769 7.42 17.69 20.27
CA ARG A 769 7.04 19.05 19.96
C ARG A 769 8.35 19.75 19.71
N LEU A 770 8.52 20.33 18.54
CA LEU A 770 9.40 21.50 18.43
C LEU A 770 8.89 22.49 19.49
N GLN A 771 9.57 22.57 20.64
CA GLN A 771 9.24 23.59 21.62
C GLN A 771 9.29 24.93 20.89
N PRO A 772 8.31 25.83 21.09
CA PRO A 772 8.46 27.20 20.62
C PRO A 772 9.80 27.72 21.16
N PRO A 773 10.61 28.40 20.33
CA PRO A 773 11.98 28.75 20.70
C PRO A 773 11.98 29.44 22.07
N PRO A 774 12.86 29.03 23.00
CA PRO A 774 13.03 29.78 24.23
C PRO A 774 13.56 31.19 23.89
N LEU A 775 13.45 32.09 24.87
CA LEU A 775 13.98 33.46 24.85
C LEU A 775 15.26 33.59 24.00
N LYS A 776 15.33 34.65 23.18
CA LYS A 776 16.50 35.09 22.38
C LYS A 776 17.80 34.38 22.78
N LEU A 777 18.14 33.30 22.07
CA LEU A 777 19.41 32.60 22.25
C LEU A 777 20.58 33.57 21.99
N THR A 778 21.65 33.44 22.75
CA THR A 778 22.89 34.20 22.51
C THR A 778 23.77 33.50 21.47
N LEU A 779 24.75 34.21 20.90
CA LEU A 779 25.74 33.61 20.00
C LEU A 779 26.53 32.48 20.69
N SER A 780 26.81 32.65 21.99
CA SER A 780 27.47 31.65 22.83
C SER A 780 26.64 30.35 22.92
N ASP A 781 25.31 30.46 23.06
CA ASP A 781 24.43 29.28 23.11
C ASP A 781 24.41 28.50 21.79
N VAL A 782 24.50 29.19 20.65
CA VAL A 782 24.58 28.58 19.32
C VAL A 782 25.94 27.91 19.11
N LEU A 783 27.02 28.52 19.59
CA LEU A 783 28.37 27.96 19.55
C LEU A 783 28.47 26.66 20.37
N VAL A 784 27.84 26.63 21.55
CA VAL A 784 27.73 25.41 22.37
C VAL A 784 26.93 24.32 21.65
N GLN A 785 25.84 24.66 20.97
CA GLN A 785 25.07 23.67 20.18
C GLN A 785 25.88 23.07 19.03
N ALA A 786 26.64 23.90 18.31
CA ALA A 786 27.51 23.42 17.22
C ALA A 786 28.63 22.51 17.75
N LEU A 787 29.23 22.88 18.89
CA LEU A 787 30.25 22.05 19.55
C LEU A 787 29.68 20.72 20.02
N GLU A 788 28.51 20.72 20.66
CA GLU A 788 27.86 19.50 21.14
C GLU A 788 27.52 18.55 19.99
N GLN A 789 27.05 19.09 18.86
CA GLN A 789 26.77 18.29 17.67
C GLN A 789 28.05 17.71 17.05
N LYS A 790 29.14 18.48 16.99
CA LYS A 790 30.47 17.99 16.56
C LYS A 790 30.93 16.82 17.44
N LEU A 791 30.95 17.02 18.77
CA LEU A 791 31.40 16.01 19.73
C LEU A 791 30.55 14.73 19.65
N SER A 792 29.23 14.87 19.51
CA SER A 792 28.34 13.71 19.36
C SER A 792 28.64 12.89 18.10
N LEU A 793 29.10 13.50 17.01
CA LEU A 793 29.49 12.79 15.79
C LEU A 793 30.86 12.13 15.92
N GLU A 794 31.80 12.74 16.65
CA GLU A 794 33.10 12.15 16.98
C GLU A 794 32.94 10.91 17.88
N GLU A 795 32.09 11.00 18.91
CA GLU A 795 31.71 9.86 19.75
C GLU A 795 31.10 8.73 18.93
N TYR A 796 30.23 9.05 17.96
CA TYR A 796 29.63 8.03 17.08
C TYR A 796 30.69 7.34 16.20
N LEU A 797 31.65 8.10 15.66
CA LEU A 797 32.74 7.53 14.88
C LEU A 797 33.67 6.66 15.73
N ASP A 798 33.94 7.03 16.98
CA ASP A 798 34.76 6.21 17.88
C ASP A 798 34.08 4.88 18.23
N VAL A 799 32.77 4.91 18.45
CA VAL A 799 31.98 3.68 18.65
C VAL A 799 31.98 2.81 17.40
N LEU A 800 31.90 3.38 16.19
CA LEU A 800 32.04 2.62 14.94
C LEU A 800 33.41 1.93 14.81
N ARG A 801 34.48 2.52 15.35
CA ARG A 801 35.84 1.96 15.30
C ARG A 801 36.08 0.87 16.36
N THR A 802 35.41 0.97 17.50
CA THR A 802 35.70 0.16 18.70
C THR A 802 34.68 -0.96 18.95
N GLU A 803 33.45 -0.81 18.47
CA GLU A 803 32.34 -1.73 18.73
C GLU A 803 31.85 -2.39 17.42
N PRO A 804 32.29 -3.63 17.10
CA PRO A 804 31.94 -4.32 15.85
C PRO A 804 30.43 -4.47 15.60
N GLN A 805 29.63 -4.57 16.67
CA GLN A 805 28.17 -4.66 16.58
C GLN A 805 27.55 -3.39 15.97
N VAL A 806 28.07 -2.22 16.35
CA VAL A 806 27.58 -0.93 15.84
C VAL A 806 28.03 -0.74 14.39
N LEU A 807 29.27 -1.09 14.07
CA LEU A 807 29.78 -1.07 12.70
C LEU A 807 28.95 -1.97 11.79
N ASN A 808 28.72 -3.23 12.18
CA ASN A 808 27.91 -4.17 11.41
C ASN A 808 26.48 -3.64 11.20
N SER A 809 25.83 -3.12 12.24
CA SER A 809 24.48 -2.54 12.12
C SER A 809 24.43 -1.34 11.16
N ALA A 810 25.43 -0.46 11.22
CA ALA A 810 25.51 0.71 10.34
C ALA A 810 25.76 0.31 8.88
N VAL A 811 26.67 -0.66 8.65
CA VAL A 811 26.93 -1.22 7.31
C VAL A 811 25.70 -1.90 6.75
N GLN A 812 24.95 -2.67 7.56
CA GLN A 812 23.68 -3.27 7.17
C GLN A 812 22.64 -2.23 6.75
N SER A 813 22.42 -1.20 7.58
CA SER A 813 21.50 -0.12 7.25
C SER A 813 21.88 0.58 5.93
N MET A 814 23.18 0.77 5.70
CA MET A 814 23.68 1.34 4.45
C MET A 814 23.49 0.38 3.26
N TYR A 815 23.78 -0.90 3.41
CA TYR A 815 23.59 -1.90 2.37
C TYR A 815 22.13 -2.03 1.92
N TYR A 816 21.19 -2.15 2.88
CA TYR A 816 19.77 -2.33 2.59
C TYR A 816 19.03 -1.04 2.21
N SER A 817 19.67 0.13 2.32
CA SER A 817 19.11 1.41 1.87
C SER A 817 19.72 1.90 0.56
N ARG A 818 20.51 1.07 -0.13
CA ARG A 818 21.18 1.46 -1.38
C ARG A 818 20.17 1.77 -2.50
N PRO A 819 20.45 2.78 -3.37
CA PRO A 819 19.50 3.20 -4.42
C PRO A 819 19.14 2.12 -5.44
N GLU A 820 20.02 1.16 -5.68
CA GLU A 820 19.88 0.08 -6.68
C GLU A 820 18.76 -0.91 -6.31
N LEU A 821 18.37 -0.96 -5.02
CA LEU A 821 17.23 -1.73 -4.54
C LEU A 821 15.88 -1.04 -4.82
N VAL A 822 15.90 0.21 -5.31
CA VAL A 822 14.69 0.93 -5.72
C VAL A 822 14.38 0.57 -7.18
N PRO A 823 13.11 0.26 -7.52
CA PRO A 823 12.73 -0.04 -8.89
C PRO A 823 13.12 1.08 -9.86
N ASP A 824 13.80 0.71 -10.96
CA ASP A 824 14.15 1.62 -12.05
C ASP A 824 12.93 2.06 -12.87
N GLU A 825 13.14 2.86 -13.91
CA GLU A 825 12.08 3.34 -14.82
C GLU A 825 11.33 2.20 -15.54
N LYS A 826 11.96 1.04 -15.69
CA LYS A 826 11.42 -0.18 -16.31
C LYS A 826 10.87 -1.16 -15.27
N GLY A 827 10.92 -0.83 -13.98
CA GLY A 827 10.48 -1.68 -12.87
C GLY A 827 11.48 -2.77 -12.45
N ARG A 828 12.73 -2.72 -12.95
CA ARG A 828 13.80 -3.65 -12.59
C ARG A 828 14.45 -3.21 -11.28
N ILE A 829 14.83 -4.16 -10.44
CA ILE A 829 15.51 -3.91 -9.16
C ILE A 829 16.78 -4.77 -9.13
N LEU A 830 17.92 -4.23 -8.72
CA LEU A 830 19.14 -5.03 -8.59
C LEU A 830 19.00 -6.00 -7.37
N PRO A 831 19.34 -7.29 -7.48
CA PRO A 831 19.22 -8.22 -6.35
C PRO A 831 20.01 -7.78 -5.12
N ALA A 832 19.45 -7.93 -3.93
CA ALA A 832 20.09 -7.63 -2.63
C ALA A 832 21.17 -8.65 -2.21
N LEU A 833 21.62 -9.47 -3.14
CA LEU A 833 22.51 -10.62 -2.93
C LEU A 833 23.95 -10.34 -3.34
N THR A 834 24.15 -9.25 -4.07
CA THR A 834 25.45 -8.90 -4.63
C THR A 834 26.38 -8.40 -3.52
N ASP A 835 27.44 -9.15 -3.25
CA ASP A 835 28.34 -8.85 -2.14
C ASP A 835 29.25 -7.65 -2.42
N GLU A 836 29.44 -7.28 -3.70
CA GLU A 836 30.23 -6.12 -4.12
C GLU A 836 29.79 -4.82 -3.42
N TYR A 837 28.50 -4.70 -3.09
CA TYR A 837 27.95 -3.52 -2.40
C TYR A 837 28.20 -3.52 -0.89
N ILE A 838 28.68 -4.61 -0.28
CA ILE A 838 29.02 -4.66 1.15
C ILE A 838 30.27 -3.80 1.40
N SER A 839 31.30 -3.98 0.57
CA SER A 839 32.52 -3.14 0.60
C SER A 839 32.18 -1.65 0.39
N MET A 840 31.29 -1.37 -0.57
CA MET A 840 30.79 -0.02 -0.85
C MET A 840 29.97 0.57 0.32
N ALA A 841 29.20 -0.28 1.03
CA ALA A 841 28.43 0.14 2.20
C ALA A 841 29.34 0.45 3.38
N LEU A 842 30.40 -0.34 3.62
CA LEU A 842 31.44 -0.01 4.60
C LEU A 842 32.10 1.33 4.27
N PHE A 843 32.50 1.52 3.01
CA PHE A 843 33.10 2.76 2.53
C PHE A 843 32.19 3.97 2.79
N ASP A 844 30.92 3.91 2.37
CA ASP A 844 29.95 5.01 2.59
C ASP A 844 29.68 5.27 4.08
N THR A 845 29.66 4.23 4.92
CA THR A 845 29.38 4.35 6.36
C THR A 845 30.44 5.19 7.06
N VAL A 846 31.71 4.83 6.85
CA VAL A 846 32.85 5.48 7.51
C VAL A 846 33.11 6.86 6.90
N THR A 847 33.16 6.97 5.58
CA THR A 847 33.39 8.26 4.91
C THR A 847 32.29 9.26 5.18
N GLY A 848 31.02 8.81 5.25
CA GLY A 848 29.88 9.65 5.60
C GLY A 848 29.92 10.17 7.05
N ALA A 849 30.44 9.38 7.99
CA ALA A 849 30.65 9.80 9.37
C ALA A 849 31.77 10.86 9.47
N VAL A 850 32.93 10.62 8.84
CA VAL A 850 34.04 11.57 8.78
C VAL A 850 33.63 12.88 8.11
N GLN A 851 32.88 12.81 7.01
CA GLN A 851 32.35 13.98 6.31
C GLN A 851 31.43 14.82 7.20
N ALA A 852 30.54 14.20 7.98
CA ALA A 852 29.65 14.91 8.89
C ALA A 852 30.43 15.67 9.98
N ILE A 853 31.46 15.03 10.56
CA ILE A 853 32.33 15.67 11.55
C ILE A 853 33.05 16.86 10.94
N ALA A 854 33.63 16.71 9.74
CA ALA A 854 34.34 17.78 9.05
C ALA A 854 33.45 19.01 8.80
N TYR A 855 32.20 18.81 8.38
CA TYR A 855 31.27 19.91 8.15
C TYR A 855 30.92 20.64 9.45
N TRP A 856 30.64 19.91 10.53
CA TRP A 856 30.34 20.52 11.84
C TRP A 856 31.58 21.18 12.46
N GLN A 857 32.77 20.65 12.25
CA GLN A 857 34.04 21.28 12.63
C GLN A 857 34.24 22.61 11.89
N TYR A 858 33.93 22.66 10.59
CA TYR A 858 34.00 23.89 9.81
C TYR A 858 32.97 24.94 10.28
N ILE A 859 31.72 24.54 10.49
CA ILE A 859 30.66 25.40 11.05
C ILE A 859 31.07 25.96 12.41
N PHE A 860 31.60 25.11 13.30
CA PHE A 860 32.06 25.52 14.62
C PHE A 860 33.20 26.54 14.55
N ARG A 861 34.22 26.31 13.69
CA ARG A 861 35.33 27.26 13.50
C ARG A 861 34.88 28.61 12.94
N LEU A 862 33.91 28.63 12.02
CA LEU A 862 33.32 29.87 11.52
C LEU A 862 32.57 30.63 12.62
N LEU A 863 31.84 29.91 13.49
CA LEU A 863 31.15 30.51 14.64
C LEU A 863 32.12 31.08 15.68
N GLN A 864 33.21 30.37 16.00
CA GLN A 864 34.26 30.89 16.88
C GLN A 864 34.85 32.19 16.32
N LYS A 865 35.22 32.19 15.02
CA LYS A 865 35.73 33.39 14.35
C LYS A 865 34.72 34.54 14.32
N LEU A 866 33.42 34.28 14.43
CA LEU A 866 32.37 35.31 14.47
C LEU A 866 32.18 35.88 15.88
N ASP A 867 32.38 35.06 16.92
CA ASP A 867 32.33 35.48 18.34
C ASP A 867 33.49 36.43 18.67
N ASP A 868 34.67 36.16 18.10
CA ASP A 868 35.89 36.95 18.27
C ASP A 868 36.00 38.18 17.33
N LEU A 869 34.94 38.53 16.56
CA LEU A 869 35.03 39.49 15.45
C LEU A 869 34.44 40.87 15.74
N ASP A 870 35.31 41.88 15.83
CA ASP A 870 34.94 43.31 15.89
C ASP A 870 34.84 44.00 14.51
N ASP A 871 35.45 43.42 13.46
CA ASP A 871 35.51 44.02 12.13
C ASP A 871 34.18 43.92 11.36
N LYS A 872 33.48 45.06 11.25
CA LYS A 872 32.20 45.20 10.55
C LYS A 872 32.26 44.85 9.06
N PHE A 873 33.42 44.94 8.40
CA PHE A 873 33.59 44.65 6.97
C PHE A 873 33.83 43.16 6.71
N LYS A 874 34.44 42.46 7.68
CA LYS A 874 34.69 41.01 7.61
C LYS A 874 33.47 40.17 7.97
N ARG A 875 32.59 40.72 8.81
CA ARG A 875 31.39 40.05 9.32
C ARG A 875 30.48 39.46 8.21
N PRO A 876 30.12 40.18 7.14
CA PRO A 876 29.22 39.65 6.10
C PRO A 876 29.79 38.44 5.34
N PHE A 877 31.11 38.40 5.12
CA PHE A 877 31.76 37.27 4.42
C PHE A 877 31.69 35.97 5.23
N ILE A 878 31.91 36.05 6.55
CA ILE A 878 31.80 34.90 7.44
C ILE A 878 30.35 34.43 7.54
N LEU A 879 29.38 35.36 7.57
CA LEU A 879 27.95 35.03 7.59
C LEU A 879 27.47 34.33 6.31
N ASP A 880 27.94 34.78 5.14
CA ASP A 880 27.62 34.15 3.86
C ASP A 880 28.20 32.73 3.77
N GLU A 881 29.47 32.53 4.17
CA GLU A 881 30.11 31.20 4.16
C GLU A 881 29.44 30.26 5.19
N LEU A 882 29.07 30.76 6.38
CA LEU A 882 28.35 30.01 7.39
C LEU A 882 26.97 29.55 6.90
N ALA A 883 26.23 30.42 6.21
CA ALA A 883 24.94 30.07 5.61
C ALA A 883 25.10 28.94 4.57
N ASN A 884 26.14 29.02 3.73
CA ASN A 884 26.44 28.02 2.71
C ASN A 884 26.85 26.67 3.32
N ALA A 885 27.70 26.67 4.36
CA ALA A 885 28.09 25.46 5.09
C ALA A 885 26.88 24.77 5.76
N CYS A 886 25.97 25.54 6.37
CA CYS A 886 24.76 24.99 6.96
C CYS A 886 23.78 24.43 5.91
N HIS A 887 23.66 25.08 4.76
CA HIS A 887 22.85 24.57 3.66
C HIS A 887 23.44 23.29 3.05
N LEU A 888 24.77 23.16 3.03
CA LEU A 888 25.48 21.95 2.61
C LEU A 888 25.16 20.78 3.57
N GLU A 889 25.25 21.01 4.88
CA GLU A 889 24.92 20.00 5.89
C GLU A 889 23.44 19.60 5.87
N TYR A 890 22.53 20.56 5.67
CA TYR A 890 21.10 20.26 5.47
C TYR A 890 20.87 19.36 4.25
N ARG A 891 21.52 19.64 3.11
CA ARG A 891 21.41 18.79 1.92
C ARG A 891 21.95 17.37 2.15
N ARG A 892 23.05 17.23 2.90
CA ARG A 892 23.61 15.92 3.28
C ARG A 892 22.58 15.12 4.09
N ALA A 893 22.01 15.71 5.13
CA ALA A 893 21.00 15.05 5.95
C ALA A 893 19.69 14.77 5.20
N GLN A 894 19.26 15.66 4.31
CA GLN A 894 18.10 15.42 3.46
C GLN A 894 18.33 14.23 2.50
N LYS A 895 19.55 14.11 1.95
CA LYS A 895 19.93 12.96 1.11
C LYS A 895 19.89 11.65 1.90
N ALA A 896 20.40 11.65 3.14
CA ALA A 896 20.33 10.49 4.03
C ALA A 896 18.89 10.12 4.40
N PHE A 897 18.05 11.12 4.74
CA PHE A 897 16.63 10.91 5.01
C PHE A 897 15.88 10.33 3.81
N ARG A 898 16.11 10.89 2.62
CA ARG A 898 15.53 10.41 1.38
C ARG A 898 15.94 8.97 1.05
N ARG A 899 17.22 8.62 1.28
CA ARG A 899 17.75 7.27 1.11
C ARG A 899 16.96 6.27 1.98
N GLN A 900 16.80 6.57 3.27
CA GLN A 900 16.07 5.68 4.17
C GLN A 900 14.58 5.56 3.80
N MET A 901 13.92 6.67 3.44
CA MET A 901 12.52 6.65 2.98
C MET A 901 12.32 5.92 1.64
N SER A 902 13.38 5.67 0.90
CA SER A 902 13.37 4.90 -0.34
C SER A 902 13.82 3.45 -0.18
N SER A 903 14.22 3.00 1.02
CA SER A 903 14.64 1.61 1.26
C SER A 903 13.51 0.61 0.94
N PRO A 904 13.79 -0.63 0.49
CA PRO A 904 12.77 -1.64 0.22
C PRO A 904 11.83 -1.96 1.38
N SER A 905 12.32 -1.83 2.61
CA SER A 905 11.54 -2.03 3.84
C SER A 905 10.60 -0.85 4.15
N ALA A 906 10.86 0.32 3.55
CA ALA A 906 10.10 1.53 3.79
C ALA A 906 8.69 1.46 3.18
N PHE A 907 7.68 1.87 3.94
CA PHE A 907 6.31 1.91 3.42
C PHE A 907 6.13 2.93 2.28
N THR A 908 7.07 3.88 2.15
CA THR A 908 7.14 4.89 1.09
C THR A 908 7.89 4.43 -0.17
N VAL A 909 8.52 3.26 -0.21
CA VAL A 909 9.34 2.78 -1.36
C VAL A 909 8.63 2.88 -2.71
N LYS A 910 7.32 2.56 -2.75
CA LYS A 910 6.50 2.60 -3.97
C LYS A 910 6.36 4.01 -4.57
N ARG A 911 6.76 5.04 -3.81
CA ARG A 911 6.74 6.46 -4.18
C ARG A 911 8.08 6.93 -4.73
N PHE A 912 9.07 6.06 -4.83
CA PHE A 912 10.37 6.36 -5.40
C PHE A 912 10.62 5.50 -6.64
N ARG A 913 11.41 6.03 -7.57
CA ARG A 913 12.08 5.30 -8.67
C ARG A 913 13.55 5.67 -8.66
N HIS A 914 14.38 4.73 -9.07
CA HIS A 914 15.76 5.03 -9.46
C HIS A 914 15.81 5.39 -10.96
N ILE A 915 16.68 6.33 -11.34
CA ILE A 915 16.93 6.74 -12.73
C ILE A 915 18.23 6.06 -13.18
N SER A 916 18.13 5.11 -14.12
CA SER A 916 19.27 4.31 -14.60
C SER A 916 20.21 5.05 -15.56
N THR A 917 19.77 6.17 -16.12
CA THR A 917 20.53 7.00 -17.07
C THR A 917 20.96 8.29 -16.39
N THR A 918 22.17 8.33 -15.83
CA THR A 918 22.79 9.59 -15.42
C THR A 918 24.21 9.69 -15.95
N GLN A 919 24.49 10.83 -16.61
CA GLN A 919 25.82 11.29 -17.04
C GLN A 919 26.75 11.64 -15.86
N ASP A 920 26.25 11.61 -14.63
CA ASP A 920 26.98 11.90 -13.40
C ASP A 920 27.61 10.62 -12.81
N LEU A 921 28.78 10.25 -13.33
CA LEU A 921 29.81 9.41 -12.66
C LEU A 921 29.32 8.10 -11.99
N GLY A 922 28.27 7.47 -12.49
CA GLY A 922 27.82 6.16 -12.00
C GLY A 922 27.08 6.18 -10.66
N VAL A 923 26.65 7.34 -10.14
CA VAL A 923 25.87 7.40 -8.89
C VAL A 923 24.36 7.33 -9.19
N PRO A 924 23.65 6.26 -8.77
CA PRO A 924 22.23 6.11 -9.04
C PRO A 924 21.40 7.19 -8.34
N LYS A 925 20.59 7.91 -9.12
CA LYS A 925 19.74 9.00 -8.61
C LYS A 925 18.33 8.50 -8.32
N ILE A 926 17.84 8.80 -7.13
CA ILE A 926 16.46 8.50 -6.72
C ILE A 926 15.56 9.70 -7.08
N ALA A 927 14.38 9.43 -7.62
CA ALA A 927 13.34 10.40 -7.97
C ALA A 927 12.00 10.03 -7.32
N ILE A 928 11.21 11.03 -6.92
CA ILE A 928 9.86 10.82 -6.40
C ILE A 928 8.90 10.54 -7.57
N LYS A 929 8.01 9.55 -7.42
CA LYS A 929 6.97 9.18 -8.39
C LYS A 929 5.72 10.05 -8.16
N GLY A 930 5.36 10.82 -9.18
CA GLY A 930 4.19 11.73 -9.13
C GLY A 930 4.47 12.98 -8.31
N ARG A 931 3.44 13.78 -8.02
CA ARG A 931 3.60 15.00 -7.22
C ARG A 931 3.33 14.69 -5.75
N PRO A 932 4.15 15.18 -4.79
CA PRO A 932 3.88 15.01 -3.36
C PRO A 932 2.46 15.47 -2.96
N SER A 933 1.92 16.50 -3.63
CA SER A 933 0.57 17.04 -3.44
C SER A 933 -0.57 16.05 -3.75
N ASP A 934 -0.31 14.99 -4.50
CA ASP A 934 -1.34 13.98 -4.83
C ASP A 934 -1.76 13.18 -3.58
N TYR A 935 -0.91 13.18 -2.54
CA TYR A 935 -1.10 12.43 -1.31
C TYR A 935 -1.75 13.25 -0.18
N THR A 936 -1.89 14.56 -0.31
CA THR A 936 -2.40 15.46 0.74
C THR A 936 -3.74 15.01 1.34
N VAL A 937 -4.61 14.39 0.53
CA VAL A 937 -5.93 13.90 0.95
C VAL A 937 -5.96 12.39 1.20
N SER A 938 -5.14 11.62 0.47
CA SER A 938 -5.20 10.15 0.52
C SER A 938 -4.35 9.55 1.64
N ASP A 939 -3.19 10.14 1.92
CA ASP A 939 -2.30 9.77 3.02
C ASP A 939 -1.45 11.01 3.41
N PRO A 940 -1.94 11.84 4.37
CA PRO A 940 -1.25 13.07 4.78
C PRO A 940 0.16 12.81 5.32
N GLN A 941 0.41 11.67 5.98
CA GLN A 941 1.73 11.33 6.50
C GLN A 941 2.74 11.14 5.35
N VAL A 942 2.34 10.41 4.30
CA VAL A 942 3.16 10.26 3.08
C VAL A 942 3.39 11.60 2.41
N HIS A 943 2.39 12.49 2.38
CA HIS A 943 2.56 13.83 1.82
C HIS A 943 3.68 14.60 2.53
N TYR A 944 3.66 14.68 3.86
CA TYR A 944 4.67 15.41 4.63
C TYR A 944 6.07 14.80 4.47
N ILE A 945 6.19 13.47 4.48
CA ILE A 945 7.46 12.78 4.25
C ILE A 945 8.00 13.08 2.85
N LEU A 946 7.16 13.00 1.81
CA LEU A 946 7.59 13.29 0.44
C LEU A 946 7.99 14.76 0.23
N GLN A 947 7.38 15.69 0.96
CA GLN A 947 7.80 17.10 0.97
C GLN A 947 9.19 17.26 1.62
N LEU A 948 9.47 16.57 2.72
CA LEU A 948 10.80 16.56 3.33
C LEU A 948 11.86 15.91 2.43
N CYS A 949 11.50 14.89 1.64
CA CYS A 949 12.39 14.26 0.66
C CYS A 949 12.58 15.05 -0.64
N HIS A 950 11.81 16.13 -0.87
CA HIS A 950 11.85 16.88 -2.12
C HIS A 950 13.10 17.76 -2.19
N PRO A 951 13.89 17.72 -3.29
CA PRO A 951 15.19 18.40 -3.37
C PRO A 951 15.11 19.93 -3.25
N ASP A 952 13.97 20.52 -3.62
CA ASP A 952 13.76 21.97 -3.57
C ASP A 952 13.27 22.49 -2.21
N THR A 953 13.06 21.60 -1.23
CA THR A 953 12.57 21.99 0.09
C THR A 953 13.65 22.73 0.85
N THR A 954 13.39 24.01 1.15
CA THR A 954 14.30 24.86 1.92
C THR A 954 14.30 24.51 3.41
N PRO A 955 15.35 24.84 4.18
CA PRO A 955 15.37 24.60 5.63
C PRO A 955 14.16 25.22 6.36
N LYS A 956 13.71 26.41 5.93
CA LYS A 956 12.50 27.07 6.49
C LYS A 956 11.24 26.24 6.26
N GLN A 957 11.02 25.76 5.03
CA GLN A 957 9.88 24.89 4.72
C GLN A 957 9.97 23.54 5.44
N ALA A 958 11.18 23.00 5.64
CA ALA A 958 11.39 21.76 6.36
C ALA A 958 10.90 21.86 7.82
N VAL A 959 11.09 23.01 8.50
CA VAL A 959 10.52 23.26 9.84
C VAL A 959 9.01 23.04 9.81
N GLU A 960 8.30 23.66 8.87
CA GLU A 960 6.85 23.55 8.79
C GLU A 960 6.38 22.11 8.52
N TRP A 961 7.08 21.39 7.65
CA TRP A 961 6.71 20.01 7.32
C TRP A 961 7.00 19.05 8.46
N ILE A 962 8.10 19.24 9.21
CA ILE A 962 8.37 18.47 10.43
C ILE A 962 7.29 18.75 11.47
N GLN A 963 6.88 20.00 11.68
CA GLN A 963 5.79 20.36 12.60
C GLN A 963 4.45 19.74 12.20
N LYS A 964 4.13 19.75 10.90
CA LYS A 964 2.90 19.14 10.37
C LYS A 964 2.92 17.61 10.52
N LEU A 965 4.05 16.97 10.24
CA LEU A 965 4.24 15.52 10.42
C LEU A 965 4.12 15.11 11.89
N ASP A 966 4.70 15.90 12.77
CA ASP A 966 4.64 15.71 14.21
C ASP A 966 3.19 15.84 14.74
N ALA A 967 2.51 16.94 14.39
CA ALA A 967 1.10 17.15 14.74
C ALA A 967 0.18 16.04 14.19
N HIS A 968 0.51 15.45 13.04
CA HIS A 968 -0.19 14.29 12.48
C HIS A 968 0.07 13.03 13.30
N ASN A 969 1.34 12.71 13.56
CA ASN A 969 1.74 11.53 14.33
C ASN A 969 1.16 11.55 15.76
N ALA A 970 1.06 12.73 16.39
CA ALA A 970 0.44 12.91 17.70
C ALA A 970 -1.07 12.61 17.70
N LYS A 971 -1.77 12.91 16.60
CA LYS A 971 -3.21 12.61 16.44
C LYS A 971 -3.46 11.17 16.03
N PHE A 972 -2.54 10.57 15.29
CA PHE A 972 -2.68 9.24 14.69
C PHE A 972 -1.52 8.32 15.10
N ALA A 973 -1.54 7.85 16.36
CA ALA A 973 -0.49 6.98 16.91
C ALA A 973 -0.24 5.70 16.08
N GLY A 974 -1.27 5.18 15.40
CA GLY A 974 -1.14 4.03 14.49
C GLY A 974 -0.36 4.33 13.21
N ASP A 975 -0.38 5.59 12.73
CA ASP A 975 0.42 6.01 11.58
C ASP A 975 1.89 6.19 11.97
N HIS A 976 2.18 6.68 13.17
CA HIS A 976 3.56 6.79 13.66
C HIS A 976 4.27 5.43 13.72
N ALA A 977 3.56 4.36 14.13
CA ALA A 977 4.09 3.00 14.18
C ALA A 977 4.41 2.39 12.80
N ARG A 978 4.17 3.11 11.69
CA ARG A 978 4.54 2.70 10.33
C ARG A 978 6.02 2.95 10.02
N LEU A 979 6.67 3.87 10.75
CA LEU A 979 8.07 4.23 10.54
C LEU A 979 9.00 3.23 11.23
N LEU A 980 10.04 2.80 10.51
CA LEU A 980 11.10 1.92 11.02
C LEU A 980 12.14 2.73 11.83
N GLU A 981 13.00 2.02 12.56
CA GLU A 981 14.03 2.63 13.42
C GLU A 981 15.03 3.48 12.64
N ASP A 982 15.54 2.99 11.51
CA ASP A 982 16.46 3.71 10.63
C ASP A 982 15.82 4.98 10.01
N GLU A 983 14.54 4.88 9.64
CA GLU A 983 13.75 6.00 9.10
C GLU A 983 13.55 7.10 10.15
N MET A 984 13.28 6.70 11.39
CA MET A 984 13.14 7.60 12.54
C MET A 984 14.47 8.25 12.92
N THR A 985 15.57 7.50 12.88
CA THR A 985 16.92 8.01 13.15
C THR A 985 17.32 9.07 12.12
N ALA A 986 17.07 8.81 10.83
CA ALA A 986 17.32 9.79 9.79
C ALA A 986 16.41 11.03 9.88
N LEU A 987 15.13 10.86 10.26
CA LEU A 987 14.22 11.98 10.53
C LEU A 987 14.73 12.83 11.71
N GLY A 988 15.21 12.18 12.78
CA GLY A 988 15.79 12.83 13.95
C GLY A 988 17.03 13.65 13.59
N GLY A 989 17.96 13.07 12.83
CA GLY A 989 19.15 13.78 12.35
C GLY A 989 18.81 15.01 11.50
N LEU A 990 17.82 14.89 10.60
CA LEU A 990 17.33 16.02 9.81
C LEU A 990 16.71 17.12 10.70
N ALA A 991 15.93 16.73 11.72
CA ALA A 991 15.29 17.66 12.64
C ALA A 991 16.30 18.45 13.49
N VAL A 992 17.43 17.83 13.90
CA VAL A 992 18.52 18.52 14.62
C VAL A 992 19.09 19.65 13.79
N ILE A 993 19.46 19.36 12.53
CA ILE A 993 20.09 20.33 11.64
C ILE A 993 19.11 21.47 11.32
N VAL A 994 17.84 21.14 11.04
CA VAL A 994 16.80 22.14 10.78
C VAL A 994 16.55 23.03 12.01
N SER A 995 16.54 22.46 13.21
CA SER A 995 16.39 23.20 14.47
C SER A 995 17.58 24.12 14.74
N PHE A 996 18.80 23.66 14.46
CA PHE A 996 20.02 24.48 14.57
C PHE A 996 19.99 25.67 13.59
N ILE A 997 19.65 25.43 12.32
CA ILE A 997 19.52 26.50 11.31
C ILE A 997 18.45 27.53 11.71
N GLN A 998 17.34 27.06 12.28
CA GLN A 998 16.29 27.94 12.81
C GLN A 998 16.81 28.78 13.99
N ALA A 999 17.50 28.17 14.96
CA ALA A 999 18.11 28.89 16.08
C ALA A 999 19.09 29.96 15.58
N MET A 1000 19.99 29.61 14.66
CA MET A 1000 20.93 30.56 14.05
C MET A 1000 20.22 31.72 13.34
N SER A 1001 19.17 31.43 12.57
CA SER A 1001 18.42 32.46 11.84
C SER A 1001 17.71 33.47 12.76
N THR A 1002 17.44 33.09 14.02
CA THR A 1002 16.86 34.00 15.02
C THR A 1002 17.90 34.83 15.77
N THR A 1003 19.14 34.35 15.84
CA THR A 1003 20.25 35.04 16.53
C THR A 1003 21.09 35.89 15.59
N ILE A 1004 21.15 35.52 14.31
CA ILE A 1004 22.03 36.11 13.30
C ILE A 1004 21.24 36.29 11.99
N SER A 1005 21.28 37.51 11.43
CA SER A 1005 20.73 37.77 10.09
C SER A 1005 21.61 37.13 9.02
N LEU A 1006 21.27 35.92 8.59
CA LEU A 1006 21.93 35.23 7.48
C LEU A 1006 21.44 35.85 6.16
N ASN A 1007 22.36 36.29 5.30
CA ASN A 1007 22.03 36.74 3.96
C ASN A 1007 21.81 35.53 3.02
N PRO A 1008 20.88 35.61 2.05
CA PRO A 1008 20.66 34.53 1.10
C PRO A 1008 21.83 34.42 0.11
N SER A 1009 22.65 33.37 0.27
CA SER A 1009 23.59 32.77 -0.69
C SER A 1009 24.19 33.73 -1.73
N GLY A 1010 25.20 34.52 -1.35
CA GLY A 1010 26.06 35.23 -2.30
C GLY A 1010 26.90 34.25 -3.13
N LYS A 1011 26.96 34.42 -4.46
CA LYS A 1011 27.79 33.60 -5.38
C LYS A 1011 29.30 33.61 -5.06
N GLN A 1012 29.76 34.58 -4.26
CA GLN A 1012 31.17 34.77 -3.92
C GLN A 1012 31.68 33.86 -2.77
N ALA A 1013 30.79 33.25 -1.98
CA ALA A 1013 31.13 32.48 -0.76
C ALA A 1013 30.82 30.97 -0.87
N GLN A 1014 30.86 30.38 -2.07
CA GLN A 1014 30.58 28.94 -2.28
C GLN A 1014 31.86 28.09 -2.32
N ARG A 1015 32.97 28.54 -1.71
CA ARG A 1015 34.28 27.91 -1.90
C ARG A 1015 34.39 26.57 -1.20
N PHE A 1016 34.07 26.52 0.10
CA PHE A 1016 34.02 25.26 0.84
C PHE A 1016 33.05 24.27 0.18
N VAL A 1017 31.88 24.75 -0.23
CA VAL A 1017 30.87 23.96 -0.96
C VAL A 1017 31.44 23.35 -2.25
N SER A 1018 32.14 24.15 -3.06
CA SER A 1018 32.72 23.69 -4.32
C SER A 1018 33.86 22.70 -4.15
N ARG A 1019 34.79 22.95 -3.21
CA ARG A 1019 35.90 22.01 -2.89
C ARG A 1019 35.36 20.72 -2.31
N SER A 1020 34.41 20.82 -1.39
CA SER A 1020 33.76 19.64 -0.81
C SER A 1020 33.00 18.84 -1.85
N ALA A 1021 32.37 19.48 -2.84
CA ALA A 1021 31.73 18.77 -3.94
C ALA A 1021 32.76 17.98 -4.78
N LYS A 1022 33.92 18.58 -5.09
CA LYS A 1022 35.03 17.91 -5.80
C LYS A 1022 35.60 16.72 -5.02
N LEU A 1023 35.87 16.88 -3.72
CA LEU A 1023 36.37 15.78 -2.90
C LEU A 1023 35.35 14.63 -2.82
N VAL A 1024 34.06 14.94 -2.68
CA VAL A 1024 33.00 13.91 -2.71
C VAL A 1024 32.93 13.23 -4.08
N GLU A 1025 33.13 13.96 -5.17
CA GLU A 1025 33.20 13.42 -6.52
C GLU A 1025 34.37 12.43 -6.68
N GLU A 1026 35.55 12.79 -6.18
CA GLU A 1026 36.74 11.92 -6.16
C GLU A 1026 36.49 10.66 -5.31
N LEU A 1027 35.99 10.80 -4.08
CA LEU A 1027 35.67 9.66 -3.22
C LEU A 1027 34.63 8.72 -3.85
N ASN A 1028 33.62 9.24 -4.57
CA ASN A 1028 32.66 8.41 -5.29
C ASN A 1028 33.30 7.63 -6.45
N ARG A 1029 34.37 8.13 -7.09
CA ARG A 1029 35.13 7.40 -8.12
C ARG A 1029 36.00 6.29 -7.52
N LEU A 1030 36.48 6.47 -6.31
CA LEU A 1030 37.24 5.45 -5.57
C LEU A 1030 36.35 4.31 -5.09
N LYS A 1031 35.11 4.63 -4.72
CA LYS A 1031 34.13 3.68 -4.20
C LYS A 1031 33.94 2.44 -5.10
N SER A 1032 33.93 2.60 -6.43
CA SER A 1032 33.74 1.48 -7.36
C SER A 1032 34.97 0.56 -7.50
N GLN A 1033 36.13 0.99 -7.00
CA GLN A 1033 37.39 0.23 -7.02
C GLN A 1033 37.70 -0.39 -5.64
N ALA A 1034 36.93 -0.03 -4.62
CA ALA A 1034 37.15 -0.48 -3.25
C ALA A 1034 36.59 -1.89 -3.04
N ASP A 1035 37.48 -2.86 -2.79
CA ASP A 1035 37.10 -4.24 -2.46
C ASP A 1035 37.74 -4.68 -1.14
N PHE A 1036 36.91 -4.84 -0.11
CA PHE A 1036 37.31 -5.32 1.22
C PHE A 1036 36.71 -6.71 1.51
N GLY A 1037 36.32 -7.41 0.44
CA GLY A 1037 35.51 -8.62 0.52
C GLY A 1037 36.13 -9.75 1.34
N ASP A 1038 37.44 -9.86 1.35
CA ASP A 1038 38.18 -10.87 2.12
C ASP A 1038 37.95 -10.75 3.64
N HIS A 1039 37.54 -9.56 4.11
CA HIS A 1039 37.25 -9.31 5.51
C HIS A 1039 35.75 -9.24 5.80
N VAL A 1040 34.96 -8.57 4.94
CA VAL A 1040 33.56 -8.23 5.27
C VAL A 1040 32.51 -9.14 4.66
N ILE A 1041 32.89 -10.12 3.85
CA ILE A 1041 31.95 -11.04 3.19
C ILE A 1041 32.09 -12.44 3.81
N PRO A 1042 31.00 -13.05 4.30
CA PRO A 1042 29.64 -12.52 4.42
C PRO A 1042 29.53 -11.37 5.43
N MET A 1043 28.51 -10.50 5.30
CA MET A 1043 28.37 -9.25 6.08
C MET A 1043 28.55 -9.42 7.60
N TYR A 1044 28.07 -10.53 8.17
CA TYR A 1044 28.19 -10.83 9.60
C TYR A 1044 29.62 -11.15 10.06
N ASN A 1045 30.57 -11.38 9.16
CA ASN A 1045 31.97 -11.63 9.48
C ASN A 1045 32.61 -10.44 10.20
N ILE A 1046 32.05 -9.23 10.05
CA ILE A 1046 32.45 -8.02 10.81
C ILE A 1046 32.41 -8.26 12.33
N LEU A 1047 31.51 -9.14 12.80
CA LEU A 1047 31.37 -9.46 14.23
C LEU A 1047 32.46 -10.38 14.77
N GLU A 1048 33.21 -11.06 13.90
CA GLU A 1048 34.28 -11.97 14.33
C GLU A 1048 35.46 -11.18 14.94
N PRO A 1049 36.13 -11.71 15.98
CA PRO A 1049 37.19 -11.00 16.68
C PRO A 1049 38.31 -10.51 15.74
N GLY A 1050 38.58 -9.20 15.75
CA GLY A 1050 39.65 -8.58 14.96
C GLY A 1050 39.31 -8.28 13.49
N VAL A 1051 38.22 -8.82 12.95
CA VAL A 1051 37.85 -8.62 11.54
C VAL A 1051 37.41 -7.19 11.26
N ALA A 1052 36.59 -6.59 12.14
CA ALA A 1052 36.20 -5.18 12.02
C ALA A 1052 37.42 -4.24 11.96
N THR A 1053 38.43 -4.48 12.81
CA THR A 1053 39.67 -3.69 12.84
C THR A 1053 40.46 -3.88 11.55
N ALA A 1054 40.60 -5.11 11.06
CA ALA A 1054 41.27 -5.40 9.79
C ALA A 1054 40.56 -4.73 8.60
N ALA A 1055 39.22 -4.76 8.55
CA ALA A 1055 38.44 -4.11 7.52
C ALA A 1055 38.60 -2.58 7.52
N LEU A 1056 38.60 -1.94 8.71
CA LEU A 1056 38.84 -0.50 8.84
C LEU A 1056 40.28 -0.13 8.46
N GLN A 1057 41.26 -0.96 8.80
CA GLN A 1057 42.66 -0.77 8.40
C GLN A 1057 42.81 -0.88 6.87
N ALA A 1058 42.21 -1.89 6.24
CA ALA A 1058 42.22 -2.05 4.79
C ALA A 1058 41.58 -0.86 4.07
N LEU A 1059 40.46 -0.34 4.61
CA LEU A 1059 39.84 0.89 4.11
C LEU A 1059 40.78 2.11 4.23
N ASN A 1060 41.42 2.27 5.39
CA ASN A 1060 42.39 3.35 5.60
C ASN A 1060 43.55 3.27 4.59
N ASP A 1061 44.13 2.09 4.43
CA ASP A 1061 45.28 1.87 3.55
C ASP A 1061 44.91 2.06 2.08
N PHE A 1062 43.70 1.65 1.68
CA PHE A 1062 43.15 1.92 0.35
C PHE A 1062 43.03 3.42 0.06
N VAL A 1063 42.50 4.20 1.02
CA VAL A 1063 42.39 5.66 0.87
C VAL A 1063 43.77 6.30 0.78
N VAL A 1064 44.70 5.92 1.67
CA VAL A 1064 46.07 6.46 1.68
C VAL A 1064 46.82 6.11 0.39
N HIS A 1065 46.72 4.86 -0.08
CA HIS A 1065 47.36 4.43 -1.31
C HIS A 1065 46.85 5.19 -2.53
N THR A 1066 45.55 5.50 -2.58
CA THR A 1066 44.92 6.08 -3.77
C THR A 1066 44.95 7.60 -3.78
N THR A 1067 44.81 8.25 -2.62
CA THR A 1067 44.81 9.72 -2.49
C THR A 1067 46.16 10.30 -2.07
N GLY A 1068 47.09 9.46 -1.57
CA GLY A 1068 48.38 9.87 -1.03
C GLY A 1068 48.34 10.35 0.42
N GLU A 1069 47.15 10.54 1.00
CA GLU A 1069 46.96 11.12 2.35
C GLU A 1069 45.81 10.42 3.11
N LYS A 1070 45.73 10.67 4.42
CA LYS A 1070 44.60 10.16 5.22
C LYS A 1070 43.32 10.95 4.96
N LEU A 1071 42.17 10.29 5.01
CA LEU A 1071 40.86 10.94 4.80
C LEU A 1071 40.61 12.15 5.70
N GLY A 1072 40.99 12.04 6.98
CA GLY A 1072 40.86 13.14 7.94
C GLY A 1072 41.71 14.36 7.58
N LEU A 1073 42.91 14.14 7.03
CA LEU A 1073 43.79 15.21 6.55
C LEU A 1073 43.24 15.89 5.30
N LEU A 1074 42.67 15.12 4.36
CA LEU A 1074 42.02 15.69 3.17
C LEU A 1074 40.92 16.70 3.54
N TYR A 1075 40.06 16.35 4.51
CA TYR A 1075 39.01 17.26 4.99
C TYR A 1075 39.56 18.41 5.84
N HIS A 1076 40.62 18.18 6.59
CA HIS A 1076 41.30 19.23 7.36
C HIS A 1076 41.92 20.27 6.45
N ASP A 1077 42.71 19.85 5.45
CA ASP A 1077 43.37 20.73 4.49
C ASP A 1077 42.34 21.49 3.65
N LEU A 1078 41.27 20.81 3.22
CA LEU A 1078 40.13 21.45 2.56
C LEU A 1078 39.52 22.56 3.42
N SER A 1079 39.39 22.35 4.73
CA SER A 1079 38.85 23.33 5.67
C SER A 1079 39.81 24.51 5.86
N GLU A 1080 41.11 24.26 6.03
CA GLU A 1080 42.14 25.30 6.18
C GLU A 1080 42.26 26.16 4.91
N ASP A 1081 42.35 25.54 3.74
CA ASP A 1081 42.43 26.26 2.47
C ASP A 1081 41.18 27.11 2.22
N SER A 1082 40.02 26.62 2.62
CA SER A 1082 38.76 27.38 2.48
C SER A 1082 38.71 28.58 3.42
N LEU A 1083 39.28 28.48 4.63
CA LEU A 1083 39.43 29.61 5.54
C LEU A 1083 40.47 30.62 5.03
N ALA A 1084 41.58 30.16 4.47
CA ALA A 1084 42.62 31.02 3.90
C ALA A 1084 42.08 31.86 2.71
N ASP A 1085 41.35 31.23 1.78
CA ASP A 1085 40.75 31.92 0.64
C ASP A 1085 39.67 32.93 1.07
N LEU A 1086 38.92 32.60 2.13
CA LEU A 1086 37.94 33.52 2.71
C LEU A 1086 38.63 34.78 3.24
N GLU A 1087 39.77 34.62 3.91
CA GLU A 1087 40.60 35.74 4.38
C GLU A 1087 41.12 36.57 3.20
N GLU A 1088 41.68 35.92 2.18
CA GLU A 1088 42.22 36.61 1.01
C GLU A 1088 41.13 37.43 0.29
N SER A 1089 39.93 36.89 0.20
CA SER A 1089 38.81 37.56 -0.49
C SER A 1089 38.25 38.72 0.27
N TYR A 1090 38.22 38.62 1.60
CA TYR A 1090 37.94 39.76 2.45
C TYR A 1090 38.99 40.86 2.23
N LEU A 1091 40.29 40.52 2.18
CA LEU A 1091 41.37 41.50 1.95
C LEU A 1091 41.26 42.16 0.57
N GLN A 1092 40.98 41.38 -0.49
CA GLN A 1092 40.77 41.90 -1.84
C GLN A 1092 39.52 42.79 -1.94
N ALA A 1093 38.42 42.42 -1.29
CA ALA A 1093 37.20 43.23 -1.26
C ALA A 1093 37.40 44.54 -0.49
N LYS A 1094 38.14 44.49 0.63
CA LYS A 1094 38.54 45.67 1.40
C LYS A 1094 39.44 46.59 0.58
N ALA A 1095 40.42 46.04 -0.14
CA ALA A 1095 41.29 46.81 -1.03
C ALA A 1095 40.51 47.47 -2.18
N LYS A 1096 39.53 46.78 -2.78
CA LYS A 1096 38.64 47.34 -3.80
C LYS A 1096 37.72 48.43 -3.26
N ALA A 1097 37.19 48.28 -2.05
CA ALA A 1097 36.36 49.31 -1.41
C ALA A 1097 37.17 50.57 -1.11
N VAL A 1098 38.39 50.43 -0.58
CA VAL A 1098 39.31 51.56 -0.35
C VAL A 1098 39.73 52.21 -1.68
N ALA A 1099 40.00 51.43 -2.72
CA ALA A 1099 40.31 51.95 -4.05
C ALA A 1099 39.11 52.68 -4.70
N ALA A 1100 37.87 52.22 -4.46
CA ALA A 1100 36.65 52.86 -4.93
C ALA A 1100 36.36 54.19 -4.21
N GLU A 1101 36.65 54.28 -2.91
CA GLU A 1101 36.61 55.55 -2.16
C GLU A 1101 37.72 56.53 -2.59
N GLN A 1102 38.88 56.03 -3.01
CA GLN A 1102 39.94 56.87 -3.58
C GLN A 1102 39.62 57.31 -5.02
N ALA A 1103 38.87 56.53 -5.79
CA ALA A 1103 38.44 56.86 -7.14
C ALA A 1103 37.38 57.97 -7.20
N THR A 1104 36.69 58.30 -6.10
CA THR A 1104 35.75 59.44 -6.02
C THR A 1104 36.39 60.83 -6.01
N THR A 1105 37.74 60.95 -6.10
CA THR A 1105 38.45 62.25 -6.10
C THR A 1105 39.25 62.55 -7.38
N TYR A 1106 38.96 61.92 -8.53
CA TYR A 1106 39.69 62.23 -9.76
C TYR A 1106 38.83 62.14 -11.05
N VAL A 1107 38.93 63.16 -11.90
CA VAL A 1107 38.24 63.28 -13.21
C VAL A 1107 39.21 62.88 -14.34
N PRO A 1108 38.79 62.14 -15.37
CA PRO A 1108 39.70 61.42 -16.27
C PRO A 1108 40.16 62.24 -17.49
N PHE A 1109 41.33 61.88 -18.05
CA PHE A 1109 41.68 62.11 -19.45
C PHE A 1109 41.59 60.78 -20.24
N PRO A 1110 41.23 60.79 -21.53
CA PRO A 1110 41.04 59.58 -22.31
C PRO A 1110 42.33 59.15 -23.00
N THR A 1111 42.70 57.86 -22.96
CA THR A 1111 43.59 57.30 -23.97
C THR A 1111 43.40 55.79 -24.19
N LEU A 1112 43.15 55.50 -25.47
CA LEU A 1112 43.37 54.31 -26.30
C LEU A 1112 43.72 52.95 -25.64
N SER A 1113 42.87 51.99 -25.99
CA SER A 1113 43.17 50.59 -26.37
C SER A 1113 44.62 50.11 -26.34
N GLN A 1114 44.85 49.02 -25.59
CA GLN A 1114 45.75 47.93 -26.00
C GLN A 1114 45.29 46.57 -25.44
N SER A 1115 45.32 45.59 -26.33
CA SER A 1115 45.12 44.16 -26.10
C SER A 1115 46.24 43.54 -25.28
N THR A 1116 45.94 42.49 -24.51
CA THR A 1116 46.72 41.23 -24.54
C THR A 1116 45.98 40.14 -23.77
N GLY A 1117 45.74 39.01 -24.43
CA GLY A 1117 45.45 37.77 -23.75
C GLY A 1117 46.72 37.18 -23.14
N ALA A 1118 46.56 36.50 -22.00
CA ALA A 1118 47.45 35.44 -21.57
C ALA A 1118 46.68 34.55 -20.59
N GLY A 1119 46.54 33.27 -20.94
CA GLY A 1119 46.04 32.26 -20.01
C GLY A 1119 47.02 32.09 -18.85
N ILE A 1120 46.47 31.82 -17.67
CA ILE A 1120 47.22 31.21 -16.58
C ILE A 1120 46.46 29.95 -16.19
N ILE A 1121 46.90 28.85 -16.80
CA ILE A 1121 46.76 27.51 -16.26
C ILE A 1121 47.59 27.51 -14.97
N HIS A 1122 46.94 27.34 -13.81
CA HIS A 1122 47.67 26.99 -12.60
C HIS A 1122 47.91 25.47 -12.63
N PRO A 1123 49.18 25.01 -12.68
CA PRO A 1123 49.49 23.61 -12.54
C PRO A 1123 49.25 23.19 -11.09
N THR A 1124 48.42 22.17 -10.90
CA THR A 1124 48.37 21.36 -9.67
C THR A 1124 49.73 20.73 -9.47
N THR A 1125 50.57 21.39 -8.69
CA THR A 1125 51.83 20.84 -8.21
C THR A 1125 51.54 20.14 -6.89
N ASN A 1126 51.77 18.82 -6.89
CA ASN A 1126 51.92 18.03 -5.68
C ASN A 1126 53.03 18.67 -4.82
N ILE A 1127 52.67 19.26 -3.69
CA ILE A 1127 53.62 19.78 -2.72
C ILE A 1127 53.70 18.81 -1.55
N LYS A 1128 54.92 18.32 -1.34
CA LYS A 1128 55.38 17.47 -0.23
C LYS A 1128 54.85 17.93 1.13
N ALA A 1129 54.43 16.94 1.92
CA ALA A 1129 54.04 17.01 3.32
C ALA A 1129 55.03 17.87 4.14
N LYS A 1130 54.54 19.01 4.65
CA LYS A 1130 55.14 19.71 5.79
C LYS A 1130 54.35 19.33 7.03
N THR A 1131 55.08 18.75 7.98
CA THR A 1131 54.70 18.37 9.35
C THR A 1131 53.91 19.49 10.04
N ARG A 1132 52.57 19.43 9.96
CA ARG A 1132 51.63 20.18 10.81
C ARG A 1132 50.83 19.16 11.60
N GLY A 1133 50.56 19.44 12.86
CA GLY A 1133 49.99 18.49 13.83
C GLY A 1133 48.78 17.76 13.27
N THR A 1134 48.84 16.44 13.24
CA THR A 1134 47.84 15.55 12.65
C THR A 1134 46.56 15.57 13.49
N PRO A 1135 45.38 15.92 12.93
CA PRO A 1135 44.11 15.78 13.60
C PRO A 1135 43.75 14.30 13.69
N ARG A 1136 44.21 13.62 14.75
CA ARG A 1136 43.94 12.18 15.00
C ARG A 1136 42.43 11.86 15.13
N GLU A 1137 41.60 12.87 15.40
CA GLU A 1137 40.16 12.75 15.65
C GLU A 1137 39.37 12.23 14.43
N LEU A 1138 39.85 12.52 13.21
CA LEU A 1138 39.18 12.17 11.94
C LEU A 1138 39.75 10.91 11.25
N ASP A 1139 40.74 10.24 11.85
CA ASP A 1139 41.38 9.07 11.25
C ASP A 1139 40.40 7.89 11.10
N ILE A 1140 40.56 7.02 10.10
CA ILE A 1140 39.61 5.92 9.91
C ILE A 1140 39.76 4.87 11.03
N THR A 1141 40.97 4.69 11.54
CA THR A 1141 41.29 3.70 12.58
C THR A 1141 41.34 4.33 13.98
N ALA A 1142 41.06 3.52 15.00
CA ALA A 1142 41.13 3.99 16.39
C ALA A 1142 42.58 4.31 16.78
N PRO A 1143 42.83 5.34 17.60
CA PRO A 1143 44.16 5.57 18.15
C PRO A 1143 44.60 4.37 19.01
N PRO A 1144 45.91 4.06 19.08
CA PRO A 1144 46.42 3.02 19.97
C PRO A 1144 45.97 3.30 21.41
N LYS A 1145 45.43 2.29 22.11
CA LYS A 1145 45.12 2.42 23.55
C LYS A 1145 46.39 2.78 24.30
N GLU A 1146 46.46 4.01 24.81
CA GLU A 1146 47.51 4.38 25.76
C GLU A 1146 47.42 3.47 27.00
N PRO A 1147 48.56 3.04 27.58
CA PRO A 1147 48.56 2.22 28.78
C PRO A 1147 47.76 2.90 29.88
N PRO A 1148 46.98 2.16 30.69
CA PRO A 1148 46.10 2.74 31.68
C PRO A 1148 46.91 3.62 32.62
N THR A 1149 46.76 4.93 32.49
CA THR A 1149 47.22 5.87 33.50
C THR A 1149 46.41 5.55 34.76
N PRO A 1150 47.01 5.42 35.95
CA PRO A 1150 46.27 5.12 37.17
C PRO A 1150 45.28 6.25 37.45
N ALA A 1151 44.04 6.07 36.98
CA ALA A 1151 42.96 7.00 37.20
C ALA A 1151 42.55 6.94 38.67
N THR A 1152 42.49 8.11 39.31
CA THR A 1152 41.86 8.31 40.61
C THR A 1152 40.49 7.60 40.62
N PRO A 1153 40.16 6.77 41.64
CA PRO A 1153 38.90 6.03 41.64
C PRO A 1153 37.73 7.03 41.50
N PRO A 1154 36.78 6.78 40.58
CA PRO A 1154 35.65 7.68 40.38
C PRO A 1154 34.86 7.80 41.69
N PRO A 1155 34.31 9.00 42.00
CA PRO A 1155 33.48 9.18 43.19
C PRO A 1155 32.29 8.23 43.14
N LYS A 1156 32.12 7.42 44.19
CA LYS A 1156 31.02 6.45 44.28
C LYS A 1156 29.68 7.16 44.47
N LEU A 1157 28.76 6.94 43.53
CA LEU A 1157 27.40 7.45 43.57
C LEU A 1157 26.49 6.44 44.28
N ARG A 1158 25.93 6.86 45.40
CA ARG A 1158 24.97 6.08 46.19
C ARG A 1158 23.59 6.09 45.51
N VAL A 1159 23.11 4.93 45.07
CA VAL A 1159 21.88 4.79 44.28
C VAL A 1159 21.00 3.63 44.77
N LYS A 1160 19.71 3.66 44.41
CA LYS A 1160 18.78 2.55 44.66
C LYS A 1160 19.18 1.31 43.87
N ALA A 1161 18.80 0.12 44.36
CA ALA A 1161 19.05 -1.15 43.67
C ALA A 1161 18.51 -1.19 42.21
N SER A 1162 17.37 -0.57 41.94
CA SER A 1162 16.79 -0.47 40.58
C SER A 1162 17.66 0.35 39.62
N THR A 1163 18.25 1.44 40.11
CA THR A 1163 19.10 2.36 39.35
C THR A 1163 20.47 1.72 39.09
N ALA A 1164 21.03 1.03 40.09
CA ALA A 1164 22.24 0.23 39.91
C ALA A 1164 22.04 -0.90 38.88
N ALA A 1165 20.89 -1.57 38.88
CA ALA A 1165 20.59 -2.63 37.90
C ALA A 1165 20.58 -2.11 36.45
N VAL A 1166 20.03 -0.91 36.23
CA VAL A 1166 20.01 -0.26 34.90
C VAL A 1166 21.44 0.02 34.42
N PHE A 1167 22.26 0.69 35.23
CA PHE A 1167 23.63 1.02 34.84
C PHE A 1167 24.53 -0.23 34.75
N ASN A 1168 24.36 -1.22 35.62
CA ASN A 1168 25.06 -2.51 35.51
C ASN A 1168 24.74 -3.22 34.18
N THR A 1169 23.50 -3.13 33.70
CA THR A 1169 23.10 -3.67 32.40
C THR A 1169 23.76 -2.89 31.26
N ILE A 1170 23.84 -1.56 31.34
CA ILE A 1170 24.49 -0.70 30.33
C ILE A 1170 26.01 -0.92 30.28
N PHE A 1171 26.67 -1.02 31.43
CA PHE A 1171 28.13 -1.16 31.52
C PHE A 1171 28.64 -2.60 31.40
N SER A 1172 27.74 -3.59 31.48
CA SER A 1172 28.07 -5.02 31.35
C SER A 1172 28.94 -5.32 30.12
N THR A 1173 29.96 -6.13 30.34
CA THR A 1173 30.87 -6.65 29.29
C THR A 1173 30.39 -7.99 28.73
N SER A 1174 29.33 -8.59 29.28
CA SER A 1174 28.81 -9.88 28.83
C SER A 1174 28.22 -9.80 27.41
N GLU A 1175 28.57 -10.75 26.55
CA GLU A 1175 28.07 -10.88 25.18
C GLU A 1175 26.53 -11.03 25.11
N ALA A 1176 25.90 -11.53 26.18
CA ALA A 1176 24.45 -11.56 26.35
C ALA A 1176 23.93 -10.24 26.94
N LYS A 1177 24.06 -9.14 26.20
CA LYS A 1177 23.60 -7.83 26.66
C LYS A 1177 22.07 -7.84 26.81
N GLY A 1178 21.61 -7.62 28.04
CA GLY A 1178 20.19 -7.46 28.35
C GLY A 1178 19.59 -6.22 27.68
N PHE A 1179 18.32 -5.94 27.94
CA PHE A 1179 17.64 -4.76 27.39
C PHE A 1179 17.25 -3.81 28.52
N VAL A 1180 17.31 -2.50 28.26
CA VAL A 1180 16.93 -1.48 29.25
C VAL A 1180 15.73 -0.71 28.72
N ALA A 1181 14.60 -0.71 29.44
CA ALA A 1181 13.47 0.12 29.05
C ALA A 1181 13.84 1.60 29.18
N TRP A 1182 13.45 2.42 28.20
CA TRP A 1182 13.74 3.85 28.19
C TRP A 1182 13.20 4.57 29.44
N SER A 1183 12.01 4.18 29.91
CA SER A 1183 11.43 4.70 31.16
C SER A 1183 12.31 4.42 32.38
N ASP A 1184 12.98 3.27 32.40
CA ASP A 1184 13.81 2.84 33.53
C ASP A 1184 15.15 3.60 33.48
N PHE A 1185 15.66 3.89 32.28
CA PHE A 1185 16.81 4.77 32.07
C PHE A 1185 16.52 6.22 32.47
N GLU A 1186 15.36 6.78 32.07
CA GLU A 1186 14.92 8.11 32.50
C GLU A 1186 14.77 8.18 34.03
N ALA A 1187 14.14 7.16 34.63
CA ALA A 1187 13.98 7.07 36.08
C ALA A 1187 15.33 6.96 36.80
N ALA A 1188 16.27 6.18 36.26
CA ALA A 1188 17.63 6.03 36.81
C ALA A 1188 18.41 7.36 36.81
N LEU A 1189 18.31 8.14 35.74
CA LEU A 1189 18.93 9.48 35.67
C LEU A 1189 18.20 10.51 36.54
N ALA A 1190 16.87 10.45 36.62
CA ALA A 1190 16.10 11.30 37.52
C ALA A 1190 16.39 11.01 39.00
N ASP A 1191 16.64 9.75 39.37
CA ASP A 1191 17.09 9.33 40.70
C ASP A 1191 18.47 9.92 41.06
N LEU A 1192 19.31 10.18 40.06
CA LEU A 1192 20.58 10.90 40.19
C LEU A 1192 20.42 12.43 40.13
N ALA A 1193 19.19 12.93 40.23
CA ALA A 1193 18.81 14.35 40.14
C ALA A 1193 19.14 15.04 38.81
N PHE A 1194 19.24 14.30 37.70
CA PHE A 1194 19.29 14.90 36.38
C PHE A 1194 17.94 15.50 36.00
N SER A 1195 17.92 16.69 35.42
CA SER A 1195 16.71 17.21 34.79
C SER A 1195 16.60 16.70 33.36
N VAL A 1196 15.44 16.13 33.02
CA VAL A 1196 15.17 15.59 31.68
C VAL A 1196 14.35 16.61 30.89
N THR A 1197 14.96 17.19 29.86
CA THR A 1197 14.28 18.13 28.95
C THR A 1197 14.22 17.53 27.55
N PRO A 1198 13.02 17.25 27.03
CA PRO A 1198 12.91 16.84 25.64
C PRO A 1198 13.21 18.02 24.69
N ARG A 1199 14.07 17.78 23.71
CA ARG A 1199 14.37 18.68 22.59
C ARG A 1199 13.48 18.34 21.39
N ALA A 1200 13.70 19.03 20.28
CA ALA A 1200 13.05 18.74 19.01
C ALA A 1200 13.24 17.27 18.59
N GLY A 1201 12.14 16.58 18.29
CA GLY A 1201 12.15 15.20 17.80
C GLY A 1201 12.23 14.14 18.91
N SER A 1202 13.05 13.11 18.70
CA SER A 1202 13.24 11.98 19.63
C SER A 1202 14.40 12.18 20.61
N ILE A 1203 14.89 13.42 20.75
CA ILE A 1203 16.12 13.73 21.50
C ILE A 1203 15.77 14.23 22.89
N PHE A 1204 16.40 13.64 23.89
CA PHE A 1204 16.26 14.01 25.28
C PHE A 1204 17.60 14.55 25.78
N THR A 1205 17.59 15.79 26.26
CA THR A 1205 18.72 16.37 26.96
C THR A 1205 18.59 16.06 28.44
N PHE A 1206 19.63 15.45 29.00
CA PHE A 1206 19.78 15.19 30.42
C PHE A 1206 20.79 16.19 30.97
N ILE A 1207 20.34 17.04 31.89
CA ILE A 1207 21.18 18.08 32.50
C ILE A 1207 21.59 17.58 33.90
N PRO A 1208 22.90 17.45 34.18
CA PRO A 1208 23.37 16.96 35.47
C PRO A 1208 23.13 18.00 36.58
N PRO A 1209 22.93 17.56 37.84
CA PRO A 1209 23.03 18.46 38.98
C PRO A 1209 24.47 18.97 39.11
N GLY A 1210 24.67 20.19 39.62
CA GLY A 1210 25.98 20.85 39.67
C GLY A 1210 27.10 20.11 40.42
N ALA A 1211 26.79 19.02 41.13
CA ALA A 1211 27.72 18.15 41.84
C ALA A 1211 28.29 16.99 40.99
N ILE A 1212 27.79 16.73 39.77
CA ILE A 1212 28.16 15.57 38.94
C ILE A 1212 28.94 16.01 37.68
N GLY A 1213 30.23 15.65 37.63
CA GLY A 1213 31.08 15.77 36.43
C GLY A 1213 31.41 17.20 36.01
N SER A 1214 31.62 17.40 34.70
CA SER A 1214 31.94 18.72 34.08
C SER A 1214 30.78 19.73 34.07
N GLY A 1215 29.63 19.38 34.67
CA GLY A 1215 28.40 20.20 34.67
C GLY A 1215 27.71 20.31 33.31
N ARG A 1216 28.17 19.57 32.29
CA ARG A 1216 27.67 19.70 30.92
C ARG A 1216 26.53 18.71 30.63
N PRO A 1217 25.48 19.13 29.90
CA PRO A 1217 24.38 18.26 29.49
C PRO A 1217 24.83 17.16 28.51
N ILE A 1218 23.99 16.13 28.38
CA ILE A 1218 24.14 15.03 27.42
C ILE A 1218 22.82 14.77 26.69
N ASN A 1219 22.88 14.53 25.38
CA ASN A 1219 21.70 14.31 24.54
C ASN A 1219 21.59 12.85 24.13
N PHE A 1220 20.48 12.15 24.40
CA PHE A 1220 20.23 10.79 23.90
C PHE A 1220 19.01 10.73 22.99
N HIS A 1221 19.07 9.88 21.97
CA HIS A 1221 17.90 9.53 21.16
C HIS A 1221 17.09 8.44 21.85
N ARG A 1222 15.79 8.67 22.00
CA ARG A 1222 14.85 7.67 22.47
C ARG A 1222 14.67 6.58 21.41
N PRO A 1223 14.79 5.28 21.76
CA PRO A 1223 14.52 4.16 20.84
C PRO A 1223 13.02 3.99 20.50
N HIS A 1224 12.71 3.57 19.28
CA HIS A 1224 11.34 3.49 18.74
C HIS A 1224 10.97 2.10 18.16
N LYS A 1225 11.23 0.97 18.84
CA LYS A 1225 10.67 -0.31 18.39
C LYS A 1225 9.23 -0.51 18.86
N SER A 1226 8.31 -0.67 17.90
CA SER A 1226 7.00 -1.35 17.99
C SER A 1226 6.35 -1.43 19.39
N GLY A 1227 6.04 -0.27 19.98
CA GLY A 1227 5.27 -0.16 21.23
C GLY A 1227 6.06 -0.40 22.53
N ARG A 1228 7.39 -0.60 22.47
CA ARG A 1228 8.29 -0.67 23.62
C ARG A 1228 9.51 0.20 23.36
N ALA A 1229 9.60 1.37 24.01
CA ALA A 1229 10.81 2.19 23.97
C ALA A 1229 11.89 1.48 24.81
N VAL A 1230 12.77 0.71 24.17
CA VAL A 1230 13.78 -0.14 24.82
C VAL A 1230 15.13 0.11 24.16
N ILE A 1231 16.17 0.31 24.96
CA ILE A 1231 17.56 0.42 24.53
C ILE A 1231 18.06 -1.01 24.33
N GLU A 1232 18.29 -1.37 23.06
CA GLU A 1232 18.64 -2.72 22.64
C GLU A 1232 20.15 -2.93 22.51
N GLY A 1233 20.56 -4.19 22.36
CA GLY A 1233 21.94 -4.66 22.46
C GLY A 1233 22.98 -3.92 21.64
N HIS A 1234 22.68 -3.54 20.39
CA HIS A 1234 23.61 -2.80 19.53
C HIS A 1234 23.66 -1.29 19.83
N ILE A 1235 22.65 -0.74 20.52
CA ILE A 1235 22.58 0.68 20.90
C ILE A 1235 23.21 0.91 22.29
N LEU A 1236 23.17 -0.10 23.17
CA LEU A 1236 23.77 -0.04 24.51
C LEU A 1236 25.26 0.40 24.52
N PRO A 1237 26.14 -0.07 23.61
CA PRO A 1237 27.52 0.41 23.53
C PRO A 1237 27.62 1.91 23.28
N ILE A 1238 26.72 2.48 22.48
CA ILE A 1238 26.66 3.93 22.24
C ILE A 1238 26.36 4.66 23.55
N PHE A 1239 25.40 4.16 24.35
CA PHE A 1239 25.05 4.76 25.64
C PHE A 1239 26.20 4.63 26.65
N LYS A 1240 26.80 3.44 26.74
CA LYS A 1240 27.97 3.15 27.58
C LYS A 1240 29.13 4.08 27.27
N HIS A 1241 29.52 4.15 25.99
CA HIS A 1241 30.66 4.95 25.54
C HIS A 1241 30.43 6.43 25.86
N ARG A 1242 29.23 6.96 25.58
CA ARG A 1242 28.91 8.37 25.82
C ARG A 1242 28.85 8.73 27.30
N LEU A 1243 28.30 7.87 28.15
CA LEU A 1243 28.32 8.08 29.61
C LEU A 1243 29.75 8.00 30.18
N ASN A 1244 30.57 7.08 29.66
CA ASN A 1244 31.96 6.94 30.07
C ASN A 1244 32.80 8.15 29.62
N SER A 1245 32.73 8.53 28.35
CA SER A 1245 33.47 9.69 27.80
C SER A 1245 33.06 11.00 28.48
N ARG A 1246 31.76 11.19 28.77
CA ARG A 1246 31.24 12.44 29.34
C ARG A 1246 31.44 12.59 30.84
N TYR A 1247 31.25 11.52 31.61
CA TYR A 1247 31.20 11.56 33.07
C TYR A 1247 32.22 10.64 33.76
N GLY A 1248 32.99 9.85 33.01
CA GLY A 1248 33.93 8.86 33.55
C GLY A 1248 33.24 7.65 34.18
N TRP A 1249 31.95 7.44 33.93
CA TRP A 1249 31.16 6.40 34.59
C TRP A 1249 31.52 4.99 34.11
N THR A 1250 31.60 4.08 35.07
CA THR A 1250 31.86 2.64 34.90
C THR A 1250 30.89 1.83 35.77
N SER A 1251 30.93 0.50 35.67
CA SER A 1251 30.17 -0.39 36.58
C SER A 1251 30.45 -0.08 38.06
N ASP A 1252 31.69 0.30 38.37
CA ASP A 1252 32.16 0.48 39.75
C ASP A 1252 31.80 1.86 40.33
N THR A 1253 31.18 2.72 39.52
CA THR A 1253 30.75 4.06 39.93
C THR A 1253 29.52 4.04 40.83
N PHE A 1254 28.68 2.99 40.75
CA PHE A 1254 27.37 2.95 41.41
C PHE A 1254 27.36 1.99 42.60
N GLU A 1255 27.10 2.51 43.80
CA GLU A 1255 27.00 1.74 45.05
C GLU A 1255 25.54 1.66 45.52
N ILE A 1256 25.06 0.44 45.80
CA ILE A 1256 23.68 0.21 46.22
C ILE A 1256 23.49 0.64 47.68
N VAL A 1257 22.46 1.45 47.94
CA VAL A 1257 22.01 1.84 49.29
C VAL A 1257 20.79 1.06 49.73
#